data_AF-A0A919LZE0-F1
#
_entry.id   AF-A0A919LZE0-F1
#
_cell.length_a   1.000
_cell.length_b   1.000
_cell.length_c   1.000
_cell.angle_alpha   90.00
_cell.angle_beta   90.00
_cell.angle_gamma   90.00
#
_symmetry.space_group_name_H-M   'P 1'
#
loop_
_entity.id
_entity.type
_entity.pdbx_description
1 polymer ?
#
loop_
_entity_poly.entity_id
_entity_poly.type
_entity_poly.pdbx_seq_one_letter_code
_entity_poly.pdbx_strand_id
1 'polypeptide(L)'
;MLNSPVKVGVIDESDSARVYPESRIGINPFPGLRPFTLEECFLFFGREGQVDDILLKLSISRSVTVMGYSGSGKSSLMFCGLLPVLYGGFMTDTGPFWGILTARPGNSPIGNLAESILNFLLQSKRIEEDDKHIHRAIINSVLRSGPNGLIEIARFVQTNENENIFLLIDQFEELFRYSEGGSDDYRNEATAYVNLILTAIGQKQVPVYVALNMRSDFIGDCSQFQGLTEMINASNYLVPQLTREQKRMAIEGPVAVSGSRISSRLVKRLLSDIGDNQDQLPILQHAMMRTWEYWENNHDPGEPIDLRHYNSIGKIDQALSLHANEAYEELTPRQKEIAEILFKSITEKNQDNQGMRRPAKVGLVAELSDAQESEVIEVVESFRKPGRSFIMPGAHIALNADSLIEISHESLMRIWTRLSTWVDEEYESAHMYKRVSDASAMYQIGRTSLWRPPDLQLALNWQKKQRPSRTWAQRYDVAFERAIVFLDTSRITYEAELKNQEMLQRRMLRRARATNIVLAAFLIVAIAFFLFGLIKSIQADKNRIESDIQRDKAEKANAQAQKSAQLAEARANDVINKQEELAKQRDQLAETNKSLSTSFRKNDSLLRVAQRSYEEAVAQQKYAELKSEIADFETNRADSLAADVEARLMLSIAQSLEVKSKSIDDKNLAGNAALQGYAFHTRYNGKKYDPYVFQGLYYALTKLSGNNYNAVKMPGNYKSKMFALAVSQKTSSFFTTGNDGRIFKGDFMSQKVDRVVNEKKFPNRVLALSRDEKYLVNGSDSSYVEIFSLDNPAAGPRLVLGHRGVITDVKFLPDGSGFISSSADRTLRLTNHISGESKQIVALPYDIKSIDISSDGRSLVAGSPSGKVILVNLRDYSVKELRDESPNRVLSVAFHPTRQLIAYGVEAVAERKGTVKLFNLASMKIDRELGGHRAGISDVEFSPDGLLLASAGLDRKLQMWVVDRVDDLPVEMDNNNGYVWDLAFSKESNYLIASCNDGEIRIWPTDPKILADQICPKLDRNMTAEEWNIYVGSSIPYEQTCKTIPVK
;
A
#
# COMPACT_ATOMS: atom_id res chain seq x y z
N MET A 1 24.02 12.26 35.69
CA MET A 1 24.61 11.14 36.48
C MET A 1 24.10 9.78 35.96
N LEU A 2 24.05 9.57 34.63
CA LEU A 2 23.66 8.32 33.98
C LEU A 2 24.58 8.11 32.76
N ASN A 3 25.87 7.88 33.01
CA ASN A 3 26.82 7.34 32.04
C ASN A 3 27.34 5.99 32.55
N SER A 4 26.42 5.16 33.01
CA SER A 4 26.67 3.75 33.26
C SER A 4 25.66 2.98 32.43
N PRO A 5 26.06 2.34 31.32
CA PRO A 5 25.18 1.35 30.72
C PRO A 5 24.94 0.30 31.81
N VAL A 6 23.69 0.10 32.20
CA VAL A 6 23.33 -1.13 32.90
C VAL A 6 23.59 -2.23 31.87
N LYS A 7 24.79 -2.82 31.94
CA LYS A 7 25.08 -4.07 31.25
C LYS A 7 24.03 -5.05 31.75
N VAL A 8 23.05 -5.37 30.91
CA VAL A 8 22.25 -6.58 31.08
C VAL A 8 23.28 -7.70 31.07
N GLY A 9 23.58 -8.23 32.26
CA GLY A 9 24.54 -9.31 32.43
C GLY A 9 24.12 -10.47 31.54
N VAL A 10 25.08 -11.00 30.79
CA VAL A 10 24.97 -12.36 30.25
C VAL A 10 24.71 -13.25 31.46
N ILE A 11 23.51 -13.85 31.52
CA ILE A 11 23.20 -14.86 32.51
C ILE A 11 24.04 -16.08 32.13
N ASP A 12 25.14 -16.26 32.82
CA ASP A 12 25.89 -17.51 32.81
C ASP A 12 25.00 -18.57 33.48
N GLU A 13 24.77 -19.70 32.81
CA GLU A 13 23.86 -20.78 33.26
C GLU A 13 24.40 -21.55 34.48
N SER A 14 25.42 -21.05 35.19
CA SER A 14 26.12 -21.78 36.26
C SER A 14 25.90 -21.27 37.69
N ASP A 15 25.12 -20.21 37.93
CA ASP A 15 24.95 -19.65 39.29
C ASP A 15 23.50 -19.76 39.81
N SER A 16 23.05 -21.01 39.99
CA SER A 16 21.74 -21.35 40.55
C SER A 16 21.75 -21.47 42.09
N ALA A 17 22.24 -20.47 42.83
CA ALA A 17 22.14 -20.48 44.30
C ALA A 17 22.37 -19.10 44.96
N ARG A 18 21.47 -18.14 44.74
CA ARG A 18 21.28 -17.05 45.71
C ARG A 18 19.80 -16.88 46.01
N VAL A 19 19.40 -17.39 47.17
CA VAL A 19 18.11 -17.14 47.81
C VAL A 19 18.11 -15.67 48.26
N TYR A 20 17.34 -14.83 47.58
CA TYR A 20 17.01 -13.49 48.09
C TYR A 20 15.83 -13.63 49.06
N PRO A 21 15.85 -12.92 50.21
CA PRO A 21 14.77 -12.99 51.19
C PRO A 21 13.48 -12.41 50.60
N GLU A 22 12.34 -12.99 51.00
CA GLU A 22 10.95 -12.62 50.67
C GLU A 22 10.77 -11.14 50.27
N SER A 23 10.88 -10.84 48.98
CA SER A 23 10.62 -9.50 48.45
C SER A 23 9.12 -9.33 48.27
N ARG A 24 8.54 -8.33 48.95
CA ARG A 24 7.17 -7.85 48.70
C ARG A 24 6.96 -7.72 47.19
N ILE A 25 6.00 -8.47 46.66
CA ILE A 25 5.57 -8.37 45.26
C ILE A 25 5.17 -6.92 45.01
N GLY A 26 5.80 -6.27 44.02
CA GLY A 26 5.51 -4.89 43.64
C GLY A 26 4.13 -4.74 42.99
N ILE A 27 3.66 -3.50 42.88
CA ILE A 27 2.43 -3.14 42.17
C ILE A 27 2.52 -3.63 40.72
N ASN A 28 1.39 -4.06 40.15
CA ASN A 28 1.31 -4.52 38.75
C ASN A 28 1.92 -3.46 37.80
N PRO A 29 3.00 -3.80 37.07
CA PRO A 29 3.75 -2.83 36.29
C PRO A 29 3.09 -2.46 34.95
N PHE A 30 2.00 -3.13 34.58
CA PHE A 30 1.33 -2.92 33.29
C PHE A 30 -0.02 -2.23 33.48
N PRO A 31 -0.22 -1.02 32.93
CA PRO A 31 -1.43 -0.25 33.19
C PRO A 31 -2.65 -0.63 32.34
N GLY A 32 -2.56 -1.69 31.52
CA GLY A 32 -3.68 -2.15 30.69
C GLY A 32 -3.79 -1.42 29.35
N LEU A 33 -4.97 -0.89 29.01
CA LEU A 33 -5.19 -0.18 27.73
C LEU A 33 -4.87 1.32 27.80
N ARG A 34 -4.73 1.90 29.00
CA ARG A 34 -4.40 3.32 29.15
C ARG A 34 -2.90 3.55 28.88
N PRO A 35 -2.51 4.75 28.41
CA PRO A 35 -1.11 5.11 28.35
C PRO A 35 -0.48 5.15 29.75
N PHE A 36 0.83 4.91 29.82
CA PHE A 36 1.63 5.21 31.01
C PHE A 36 1.55 6.70 31.37
N THR A 37 1.50 7.00 32.67
CA THR A 37 1.51 8.36 33.20
C THR A 37 2.93 8.82 33.57
N LEU A 38 3.08 10.11 33.87
CA LEU A 38 4.37 10.69 34.29
C LEU A 38 4.93 10.05 35.58
N GLU A 39 4.08 9.51 36.46
CA GLU A 39 4.54 8.83 37.67
C GLU A 39 5.09 7.43 37.37
N GLU A 40 4.76 6.87 36.21
CA GLU A 40 5.07 5.50 35.80
C GLU A 40 6.26 5.43 34.83
N CYS A 41 7.01 6.52 34.64
CA CYS A 41 8.10 6.56 33.65
C CYS A 41 9.18 5.50 33.87
N PHE A 42 9.39 5.09 35.13
CA PHE A 42 10.35 4.04 35.49
C PHE A 42 9.94 2.64 34.99
N LEU A 43 8.70 2.47 34.52
CA LEU A 43 8.17 1.25 33.90
C LEU A 43 8.16 1.34 32.36
N PHE A 44 8.60 2.46 31.77
CA PHE A 44 8.55 2.67 30.32
C PHE A 44 9.90 2.35 29.67
N PHE A 45 9.96 1.26 28.89
CA PHE A 45 11.20 0.75 28.28
C PHE A 45 11.11 0.60 26.75
N GLY A 46 12.28 0.55 26.10
CA GLY A 46 12.41 0.25 24.67
C GLY A 46 12.27 1.44 23.72
N ARG A 47 12.13 2.66 24.24
CA ARG A 47 11.91 3.89 23.46
C ARG A 47 12.96 5.00 23.63
N GLU A 48 14.07 4.69 24.30
CA GLU A 48 15.08 5.67 24.72
C GLU A 48 15.65 6.48 23.54
N GLY A 49 16.10 5.83 22.47
CA GLY A 49 16.68 6.54 21.31
C GLY A 49 15.69 7.42 20.52
N GLN A 50 14.38 7.18 20.64
CA GLN A 50 13.37 8.01 19.97
C GLN A 50 13.12 9.34 20.69
N VAL A 51 13.42 9.42 21.99
CA VAL A 51 13.24 10.65 22.78
C VAL A 51 14.28 11.69 22.38
N ASP A 52 15.53 11.27 22.13
CA ASP A 52 16.63 12.15 21.72
C ASP A 52 16.34 12.87 20.40
N ASP A 53 15.79 12.14 19.41
CA ASP A 53 15.42 12.71 18.10
C ASP A 53 14.29 13.74 18.23
N ILE A 54 13.30 13.49 19.10
CA ILE A 54 12.20 14.42 19.36
C ILE A 54 12.70 15.68 20.06
N LEU A 55 13.61 15.54 21.03
CA LEU A 55 14.24 16.67 21.72
C LEU A 55 15.05 17.54 20.79
N LEU A 56 15.83 16.93 19.90
CA LEU A 56 16.61 17.66 18.90
C LEU A 56 15.68 18.50 18.01
N LYS A 57 14.62 17.89 17.50
CA LYS A 57 13.60 18.59 16.69
C LYS A 57 12.95 19.73 17.47
N LEU A 58 12.51 19.47 18.70
CA LEU A 58 11.89 20.48 19.57
C LEU A 58 12.84 21.65 19.85
N SER A 59 14.14 21.40 20.02
CA SER A 59 15.14 22.46 20.25
C SER A 59 15.34 23.38 19.05
N ILE A 60 15.24 22.86 17.83
CA ILE A 60 15.51 23.61 16.59
C ILE A 60 14.31 24.46 16.19
N SER A 61 13.10 23.88 16.21
CA SER A 61 11.89 24.52 15.65
C SER A 61 10.89 25.00 16.69
N ARG A 62 11.19 24.86 18.00
CA ARG A 62 10.25 25.09 19.13
C ARG A 62 8.93 24.33 19.03
N SER A 63 8.86 23.39 18.10
CA SER A 63 7.66 22.67 17.76
C SER A 63 8.02 21.26 17.30
N VAL A 64 7.23 20.26 17.63
CA VAL A 64 7.40 18.92 17.07
C VAL A 64 6.05 18.24 16.90
N THR A 65 5.81 17.70 15.70
CA THR A 65 4.62 16.91 15.40
C THR A 65 4.98 15.43 15.41
N VAL A 66 4.62 14.75 16.49
CA VAL A 66 4.80 13.31 16.67
C VAL A 66 3.63 12.57 16.02
N MET A 67 3.93 11.80 14.97
CA MET A 67 2.94 11.08 14.17
C MET A 67 3.13 9.57 14.24
N GLY A 68 2.06 8.82 14.01
CA GLY A 68 2.12 7.37 13.84
C GLY A 68 0.79 6.68 14.07
N TYR A 69 0.75 5.37 13.86
CA TYR A 69 -0.47 4.56 13.97
C TYR A 69 -1.11 4.58 15.36
N SER A 70 -2.40 4.27 15.41
CA SER A 70 -3.17 4.15 16.65
C SER A 70 -2.57 3.05 17.53
N GLY A 71 -2.22 3.36 18.78
CA GLY A 71 -1.58 2.37 19.65
C GLY A 71 -0.07 2.16 19.46
N SER A 72 0.63 2.97 18.64
CA SER A 72 2.10 2.88 18.51
C SER A 72 2.90 3.35 19.75
N GLY A 73 2.20 3.78 20.80
CA GLY A 73 2.78 4.25 22.07
C GLY A 73 3.12 5.74 22.09
N LYS A 74 2.57 6.56 21.19
CA LYS A 74 2.90 8.00 21.06
C LYS A 74 2.67 8.78 22.35
N SER A 75 1.48 8.66 22.96
CA SER A 75 1.17 9.40 24.19
C SER A 75 2.12 8.98 25.33
N SER A 76 2.39 7.67 25.49
CA SER A 76 3.37 7.20 26.47
C SER A 76 4.79 7.66 26.17
N LEU A 77 5.19 7.77 24.90
CA LEU A 77 6.48 8.36 24.51
C LEU A 77 6.58 9.83 24.91
N MET A 78 5.50 10.59 24.79
CA MET A 78 5.47 12.00 25.20
C MET A 78 5.48 12.15 26.72
N PHE A 79 4.57 11.46 27.42
CA PHE A 79 4.42 11.58 28.87
C PHE A 79 5.58 10.95 29.64
N CYS A 80 6.12 9.81 29.20
CA CYS A 80 7.14 9.07 29.93
C CYS A 80 8.54 9.17 29.33
N GLY A 81 8.65 9.51 28.05
CA GLY A 81 9.93 9.74 27.40
C GLY A 81 10.32 11.21 27.45
N LEU A 82 9.54 12.06 26.79
CA LEU A 82 9.90 13.47 26.59
C LEU A 82 9.83 14.31 27.88
N LEU A 83 8.71 14.29 28.60
CA LEU A 83 8.50 15.17 29.75
C LEU A 83 9.56 14.98 30.86
N PRO A 84 9.94 13.75 31.28
CA PRO A 84 10.99 13.56 32.29
C PRO A 84 12.35 14.10 31.86
N VAL A 85 12.68 14.01 30.56
CA VAL A 85 13.95 14.52 30.04
C VAL A 85 13.95 16.05 29.98
N LEU A 86 12.80 16.70 29.72
CA LEU A 86 12.65 18.14 29.87
C LEU A 86 12.85 18.60 31.32
N TYR A 87 12.22 17.92 32.28
CA TYR A 87 12.46 18.17 33.72
C TYR A 87 13.92 17.93 34.13
N GLY A 88 14.62 16.99 33.47
CA GLY A 88 16.02 16.68 33.70
C GLY A 88 17.01 17.73 33.17
N GLY A 89 16.55 18.77 32.46
CA GLY A 89 17.39 19.88 32.00
C GLY A 89 18.32 19.55 30.83
N PHE A 90 17.98 18.57 30.00
CA PHE A 90 18.84 18.07 28.91
C PHE A 90 18.84 18.97 27.65
N MET A 91 18.07 20.06 27.61
CA MET A 91 18.09 21.03 26.51
C MET A 91 19.00 22.21 26.89
N THR A 92 20.25 22.17 26.39
CA THR A 92 21.37 23.01 26.85
C THR A 92 21.22 24.51 26.58
N ASP A 93 20.38 24.89 25.61
CA ASP A 93 20.18 26.28 25.19
C ASP A 93 18.98 26.96 25.89
N THR A 94 18.32 26.26 26.81
CA THR A 94 17.10 26.69 27.49
C THR A 94 17.22 26.50 29.00
N GLY A 95 16.56 27.37 29.80
CA GLY A 95 16.56 27.23 31.26
C GLY A 95 15.99 25.88 31.75
N PRO A 96 16.33 25.40 32.95
CA PRO A 96 15.87 24.11 33.47
C PRO A 96 14.41 24.12 33.96
N PHE A 97 13.76 25.29 33.99
CA PHE A 97 12.41 25.47 34.55
C PHE A 97 11.36 25.39 33.44
N TRP A 98 10.50 24.38 33.50
CA TRP A 98 9.46 24.11 32.51
C TRP A 98 8.06 24.13 33.12
N GLY A 99 7.19 25.01 32.61
CA GLY A 99 5.75 24.98 32.84
C GLY A 99 5.07 24.13 31.76
N ILE A 100 4.67 22.90 32.12
CA ILE A 100 4.09 21.93 31.19
C ILE A 100 2.56 22.01 31.24
N LEU A 101 1.96 22.27 30.07
CA LEU A 101 0.53 22.31 29.85
C LEU A 101 0.14 21.17 28.92
N THR A 102 -0.86 20.38 29.30
CA THR A 102 -1.30 19.22 28.52
C THR A 102 -2.76 19.40 28.14
N ALA A 103 -3.07 19.47 26.84
CA ALA A 103 -4.41 19.74 26.35
C ALA A 103 -4.85 18.70 25.31
N ARG A 104 -6.17 18.46 25.25
CA ARG A 104 -6.84 17.71 24.19
C ARG A 104 -7.90 18.63 23.57
N PRO A 105 -7.93 18.81 22.23
CA PRO A 105 -8.83 19.78 21.62
C PRO A 105 -10.32 19.47 21.85
N GLY A 106 -10.75 18.22 21.71
CA GLY A 106 -12.14 17.81 21.90
C GLY A 106 -13.16 18.65 21.11
N ASN A 107 -14.36 18.78 21.68
CA ASN A 107 -15.48 19.53 21.10
C ASN A 107 -15.48 21.05 21.40
N SER A 108 -14.53 21.55 22.20
CA SER A 108 -14.27 22.99 22.38
C SER A 108 -12.76 23.21 22.56
N PRO A 109 -12.00 23.37 21.46
CA PRO A 109 -10.55 23.46 21.50
C PRO A 109 -10.02 24.56 22.41
N ILE A 110 -10.61 25.75 22.33
CA ILE A 110 -10.19 26.89 23.14
C ILE A 110 -10.64 26.72 24.59
N GLY A 111 -11.86 26.20 24.81
CA GLY A 111 -12.38 25.92 26.15
C GLY A 111 -11.56 24.88 26.90
N ASN A 112 -11.14 23.81 26.22
CA ASN A 112 -10.33 22.73 26.80
C ASN A 112 -8.90 23.18 27.09
N LEU A 113 -8.33 24.05 26.25
CA LEU A 113 -7.05 24.69 26.53
C LEU A 113 -7.13 25.60 27.76
N ALA A 114 -8.21 26.39 27.88
CA ALA A 114 -8.45 27.24 29.05
C ALA A 114 -8.53 26.42 30.35
N GLU A 115 -9.24 25.28 30.34
CA GLU A 115 -9.31 24.36 31.48
C GLU A 115 -7.96 23.72 31.80
N SER A 116 -7.17 23.35 30.79
CA SER A 116 -5.81 22.83 31.00
C SER A 116 -4.90 23.85 31.71
N ILE A 117 -4.93 25.11 31.28
CA ILE A 117 -4.18 26.21 31.90
C ILE A 117 -4.66 26.43 33.35
N LEU A 118 -5.97 26.41 33.57
CA LEU A 118 -6.57 26.61 34.90
C LEU A 118 -6.15 25.50 35.87
N ASN A 119 -6.19 24.24 35.42
CA ASN A 119 -5.76 23.10 36.21
C ASN A 119 -4.27 23.18 36.57
N PHE A 120 -3.42 23.63 35.65
CA PHE A 120 -2.01 23.89 35.94
C PHE A 120 -1.83 24.97 37.03
N LEU A 121 -2.59 26.07 36.95
CA LEU A 121 -2.53 27.14 37.95
C LEU A 121 -3.02 26.71 39.33
N LEU A 122 -4.05 25.85 39.39
CA LEU A 122 -4.53 25.25 40.64
C LEU A 122 -3.52 24.27 41.23
N GLN A 123 -2.96 23.36 40.42
CA GLN A 123 -1.95 22.39 40.87
C GLN A 123 -0.66 23.07 41.35
N SER A 124 -0.28 24.16 40.71
CA SER A 124 0.85 25.00 41.13
C SER A 124 0.52 25.97 42.27
N LYS A 125 -0.71 25.93 42.82
CA LYS A 125 -1.20 26.77 43.92
C LYS A 125 -1.10 28.28 43.65
N ARG A 126 -1.27 28.68 42.39
CA ARG A 126 -1.23 30.09 41.97
C ARG A 126 -2.59 30.78 42.01
N ILE A 127 -3.67 30.01 42.05
CA ILE A 127 -5.05 30.48 42.16
C ILE A 127 -5.75 29.59 43.21
N GLU A 128 -6.70 30.16 43.95
CA GLU A 128 -7.55 29.42 44.90
C GLU A 128 -8.74 28.77 44.18
N GLU A 129 -9.24 27.64 44.71
CA GLU A 129 -10.32 26.88 44.08
C GLU A 129 -11.62 27.69 43.96
N ASP A 130 -11.85 28.64 44.87
CA ASP A 130 -13.00 29.54 44.90
C ASP A 130 -13.00 30.55 43.72
N ASP A 131 -11.83 30.95 43.23
CA ASP A 131 -11.68 31.93 42.14
C ASP A 131 -11.68 31.28 40.75
N LYS A 132 -11.85 29.95 40.69
CA LYS A 132 -11.77 29.14 39.46
C LYS A 132 -12.67 29.68 38.34
N HIS A 133 -13.90 30.09 38.67
CA HIS A 133 -14.86 30.60 37.69
C HIS A 133 -14.46 31.94 37.08
N ILE A 134 -13.87 32.84 37.88
CA ILE A 134 -13.42 34.17 37.43
C ILE A 134 -12.24 34.00 36.49
N HIS A 135 -11.22 33.23 36.89
CA HIS A 135 -10.05 32.99 36.06
C HIS A 135 -10.36 32.22 34.79
N ARG A 136 -11.31 31.27 34.81
CA ARG A 136 -11.79 30.59 33.60
C ARG A 136 -12.36 31.60 32.59
N ALA A 137 -13.18 32.54 33.04
CA ALA A 137 -13.77 33.56 32.15
C ALA A 137 -12.69 34.48 31.55
N ILE A 138 -11.71 34.91 32.36
CA ILE A 138 -10.59 35.76 31.91
C ILE A 138 -9.74 35.02 30.87
N ILE A 139 -9.27 33.81 31.19
CA ILE A 139 -8.43 32.99 30.30
C ILE A 139 -9.15 32.73 28.97
N ASN A 140 -10.43 32.35 29.02
CA ASN A 140 -11.22 32.08 27.82
C ASN A 140 -11.40 33.37 26.98
N SER A 141 -11.64 34.51 27.63
CA SER A 141 -11.72 35.80 26.94
C SER A 141 -10.40 36.20 26.27
N VAL A 142 -9.27 35.98 26.94
CA VAL A 142 -7.93 36.30 26.39
C VAL A 142 -7.57 35.38 25.24
N LEU A 143 -7.85 34.09 25.33
CA LEU A 143 -7.62 33.16 24.22
C LEU A 143 -8.48 33.48 22.99
N ARG A 144 -9.69 34.01 23.18
CA ARG A 144 -10.61 34.37 22.09
C ARG A 144 -10.43 35.79 21.54
N SER A 145 -9.66 36.65 22.21
CA SER A 145 -9.50 38.06 21.82
C SER A 145 -8.66 38.25 20.54
N GLY A 146 -7.78 37.29 20.23
CA GLY A 146 -6.95 37.33 19.04
C GLY A 146 -5.82 36.28 19.04
N PRO A 147 -5.01 36.21 17.96
CA PRO A 147 -3.98 35.18 17.77
C PRO A 147 -2.83 35.26 18.79
N ASN A 148 -2.67 36.40 19.49
CA ASN A 148 -1.66 36.56 20.53
C ASN A 148 -2.10 36.06 21.92
N GLY A 149 -3.34 35.61 22.09
CA GLY A 149 -3.88 35.25 23.40
C GLY A 149 -3.05 34.21 24.14
N LEU A 150 -2.51 33.20 23.43
CA LEU A 150 -1.66 32.17 24.04
C LEU A 150 -0.31 32.74 24.53
N ILE A 151 0.22 33.78 23.88
CA ILE A 151 1.47 34.45 24.28
C ILE A 151 1.23 35.27 25.56
N GLU A 152 0.11 35.98 25.64
CA GLU A 152 -0.28 36.75 26.83
C GLU A 152 -0.47 35.83 28.04
N ILE A 153 -1.13 34.70 27.84
CA ILE A 153 -1.28 33.69 28.89
C ILE A 153 0.06 33.05 29.23
N ALA A 154 0.91 32.73 28.26
CA ALA A 154 2.24 32.21 28.54
C ALA A 154 3.05 33.18 29.43
N ARG A 155 2.97 34.50 29.18
CA ARG A 155 3.57 35.51 30.06
C ARG A 155 2.95 35.55 31.44
N PHE A 156 1.63 35.41 31.55
CA PHE A 156 0.94 35.34 32.83
C PHE A 156 1.29 34.08 33.63
N VAL A 157 1.53 32.96 32.93
CA VAL A 157 1.96 31.68 33.51
C VAL A 157 3.46 31.67 33.81
N GLN A 158 4.26 32.57 33.24
CA GLN A 158 5.67 32.68 33.62
C GLN A 158 5.82 33.42 34.95
N THR A 159 6.53 32.81 35.90
CA THR A 159 6.95 33.47 37.14
C THR A 159 8.30 34.17 37.02
N ASN A 160 9.18 33.64 36.18
CA ASN A 160 10.51 34.20 35.90
C ASN A 160 10.73 34.31 34.38
N GLU A 161 11.54 35.27 33.94
CA GLU A 161 11.85 35.48 32.51
C GLU A 161 12.52 34.27 31.84
N ASN A 162 13.12 33.36 32.62
CA ASN A 162 13.83 32.17 32.15
C ASN A 162 13.00 30.86 32.21
N GLU A 163 11.71 30.94 32.52
CA GLU A 163 10.80 29.77 32.58
C GLU A 163 10.25 29.45 31.18
N ASN A 164 10.45 28.22 30.70
CA ASN A 164 9.92 27.77 29.41
C ASN A 164 8.50 27.25 29.57
N ILE A 165 7.61 27.55 28.63
CA ILE A 165 6.25 26.98 28.60
C ILE A 165 6.20 25.90 27.52
N PHE A 166 5.87 24.66 27.90
CA PHE A 166 5.71 23.55 26.98
C PHE A 166 4.25 23.12 26.90
N LEU A 167 3.66 23.26 25.71
CA LEU A 167 2.28 22.85 25.43
C LEU A 167 2.28 21.51 24.68
N LEU A 168 1.89 20.45 25.36
CA LEU A 168 1.65 19.13 24.78
C LEU A 168 0.19 19.00 24.38
N ILE A 169 -0.08 18.96 23.08
CA ILE A 169 -1.41 18.71 22.54
C ILE A 169 -1.50 17.25 22.12
N ASP A 170 -2.22 16.46 22.90
CA ASP A 170 -2.47 15.05 22.63
C ASP A 170 -3.76 14.89 21.80
N GLN A 171 -3.80 13.87 20.95
CA GLN A 171 -4.94 13.60 20.05
C GLN A 171 -5.36 14.83 19.23
N PHE A 172 -4.39 15.49 18.60
CA PHE A 172 -4.66 16.70 17.80
C PHE A 172 -5.65 16.44 16.65
N GLU A 173 -5.77 15.19 16.18
CA GLU A 173 -6.77 14.79 15.19
C GLU A 173 -8.23 15.02 15.60
N GLU A 174 -8.52 15.22 16.90
CA GLU A 174 -9.87 15.52 17.39
C GLU A 174 -10.44 16.79 16.74
N LEU A 175 -9.59 17.78 16.41
CA LEU A 175 -10.00 18.99 15.70
C LEU A 175 -10.74 18.69 14.39
N PHE A 176 -10.33 17.64 13.68
CA PHE A 176 -10.91 17.27 12.40
C PHE A 176 -12.14 16.36 12.59
N ARG A 177 -12.08 15.42 13.52
CA ARG A 177 -13.18 14.48 13.81
C ARG A 177 -14.48 15.18 14.20
N TYR A 178 -14.40 16.23 15.03
CA TYR A 178 -15.59 17.00 15.42
C TYR A 178 -16.04 18.00 14.34
N SER A 179 -15.21 18.27 13.33
CA SER A 179 -15.53 19.20 12.23
C SER A 179 -16.40 18.58 11.12
N GLU A 180 -16.44 17.24 11.02
CA GLU A 180 -17.23 16.50 10.03
C GLU A 180 -18.74 16.48 10.34
N GLY A 181 -19.13 16.85 11.57
CA GLY A 181 -20.54 17.01 11.99
C GLY A 181 -20.83 18.28 12.79
N GLY A 182 -19.86 19.18 12.94
CA GLY A 182 -19.97 20.40 13.75
C GLY A 182 -20.62 21.59 13.03
N SER A 183 -21.16 22.53 13.80
CA SER A 183 -21.64 23.82 13.29
C SER A 183 -20.48 24.67 12.75
N ASP A 184 -20.78 25.67 11.90
CA ASP A 184 -19.77 26.61 11.39
C ASP A 184 -18.98 27.30 12.53
N ASP A 185 -19.60 27.47 13.70
CA ASP A 185 -18.94 27.99 14.91
C ASP A 185 -17.76 27.12 15.39
N TYR A 186 -17.89 25.79 15.31
CA TYR A 186 -16.80 24.89 15.70
C TYR A 186 -15.60 25.02 14.75
N ARG A 187 -15.86 25.10 13.43
CA ARG A 187 -14.80 25.28 12.42
C ARG A 187 -14.04 26.59 12.61
N ASN A 188 -14.77 27.65 12.95
CA ASN A 188 -14.18 28.94 13.29
C ASN A 188 -13.33 28.85 14.57
N GLU A 189 -13.80 28.15 15.60
CA GLU A 189 -13.04 27.93 16.84
C GLU A 189 -11.77 27.09 16.60
N ALA A 190 -11.85 26.03 15.78
CA ALA A 190 -10.69 25.21 15.40
C ALA A 190 -9.64 26.02 14.63
N THR A 191 -10.08 26.90 13.73
CA THR A 191 -9.18 27.81 12.98
C THR A 191 -8.49 28.79 13.92
N ALA A 192 -9.24 29.40 14.85
CA ALA A 192 -8.67 30.27 15.86
C ALA A 192 -7.66 29.54 16.76
N TYR A 193 -7.95 28.29 17.14
CA TYR A 193 -7.07 27.44 17.93
C TYR A 193 -5.72 27.16 17.24
N VAL A 194 -5.74 26.79 15.96
CA VAL A 194 -4.50 26.57 15.18
C VAL A 194 -3.71 27.88 15.04
N ASN A 195 -4.37 29.00 14.81
CA ASN A 195 -3.72 30.31 14.72
C ASN A 195 -3.04 30.73 16.03
N LEU A 196 -3.62 30.44 17.19
CA LEU A 196 -2.99 30.68 18.51
C LEU A 196 -1.66 29.91 18.63
N ILE A 197 -1.64 28.64 18.22
CA ILE A 197 -0.45 27.78 18.27
C ILE A 197 0.64 28.31 17.33
N LEU A 198 0.31 28.57 16.06
CA LEU A 198 1.26 29.04 15.06
C LEU A 198 1.87 30.39 15.44
N THR A 199 1.05 31.31 15.96
CA THR A 199 1.52 32.63 16.40
C THR A 199 2.44 32.51 17.62
N ALA A 200 2.13 31.63 18.57
CA ALA A 200 2.97 31.38 19.73
C ALA A 200 4.34 30.77 19.39
N ILE A 201 4.41 29.90 18.38
CA ILE A 201 5.66 29.29 17.90
C ILE A 201 6.48 30.27 17.04
N GLY A 202 5.82 31.08 16.21
CA GLY A 202 6.47 32.01 15.28
C GLY A 202 7.20 33.17 15.96
N GLN A 203 6.81 33.54 17.18
CA GLN A 203 7.45 34.60 17.95
C GLN A 203 8.63 34.08 18.80
N LYS A 204 9.64 34.93 19.03
CA LYS A 204 10.84 34.58 19.81
C LYS A 204 10.96 35.25 21.18
N GLN A 205 10.06 36.15 21.52
CA GLN A 205 10.09 36.95 22.76
C GLN A 205 9.76 36.12 24.01
N VAL A 206 8.84 35.17 23.89
CA VAL A 206 8.42 34.27 24.96
C VAL A 206 8.84 32.85 24.59
N PRO A 207 9.54 32.10 25.46
CA PRO A 207 9.97 30.73 25.22
C PRO A 207 8.80 29.74 25.31
N VAL A 208 7.94 29.74 24.29
CA VAL A 208 6.84 28.78 24.13
C VAL A 208 7.28 27.66 23.19
N TYR A 209 7.05 26.43 23.63
CA TYR A 209 7.35 25.20 22.91
C TYR A 209 6.07 24.38 22.76
N VAL A 210 5.86 23.75 21.61
CA VAL A 210 4.62 22.99 21.34
C VAL A 210 4.96 21.59 20.84
N ALA A 211 4.30 20.58 21.37
CA ALA A 211 4.32 19.26 20.76
C ALA A 211 2.91 18.83 20.39
N LEU A 212 2.72 18.45 19.13
CA LEU A 212 1.47 17.88 18.64
C LEU A 212 1.62 16.37 18.53
N ASN A 213 0.70 15.62 19.10
CA ASN A 213 0.59 14.19 18.87
C ASN A 213 -0.66 13.89 18.05
N MET A 214 -0.49 13.23 16.91
CA MET A 214 -1.62 12.84 16.07
C MET A 214 -1.40 11.52 15.33
N ARG A 215 -2.48 10.94 14.82
CA ARG A 215 -2.37 9.81 13.90
C ARG A 215 -1.95 10.27 12.50
N SER A 216 -1.19 9.43 11.80
CA SER A 216 -0.61 9.77 10.49
C SER A 216 -1.63 9.86 9.34
N ASP A 217 -2.81 9.26 9.50
CA ASP A 217 -3.92 9.32 8.54
C ASP A 217 -4.57 10.71 8.46
N PHE A 218 -4.46 11.54 9.49
CA PHE A 218 -5.03 12.91 9.54
C PHE A 218 -4.09 13.99 8.97
N ILE A 219 -2.96 13.60 8.36
CA ILE A 219 -2.05 14.56 7.72
C ILE A 219 -2.72 15.29 6.55
N GLY A 220 -3.63 14.61 5.84
CA GLY A 220 -4.41 15.21 4.75
C GLY A 220 -5.30 16.36 5.23
N ASP A 221 -5.95 16.19 6.39
CA ASP A 221 -6.84 17.20 6.97
C ASP A 221 -6.10 18.46 7.42
N CYS A 222 -4.81 18.33 7.76
CA CYS A 222 -3.96 19.46 8.11
C CYS A 222 -3.71 20.42 6.94
N SER A 223 -3.93 19.99 5.69
CA SER A 223 -3.76 20.84 4.49
C SER A 223 -4.72 22.04 4.45
N GLN A 224 -5.82 21.99 5.21
CA GLN A 224 -6.75 23.11 5.37
C GLN A 224 -6.08 24.33 6.05
N PHE A 225 -4.95 24.11 6.74
CA PHE A 225 -4.20 25.13 7.45
C PHE A 225 -2.77 25.26 6.89
N GLN A 226 -2.52 26.29 6.08
CA GLN A 226 -1.23 26.47 5.39
C GLN A 226 -0.03 26.51 6.36
N GLY A 227 -0.08 27.35 7.40
CA GLY A 227 1.03 27.48 8.36
C GLY A 227 1.25 26.24 9.23
N LEU A 228 0.21 25.43 9.44
CA LEU A 228 0.32 24.15 10.14
C LEU A 228 1.08 23.13 9.30
N THR A 229 0.83 23.09 7.99
CA THR A 229 1.53 22.20 7.06
C THR A 229 3.03 22.53 7.01
N GLU A 230 3.39 23.82 6.97
CA GLU A 230 4.79 24.26 7.04
C GLU A 230 5.49 23.82 8.33
N MET A 231 4.82 23.99 9.48
CA MET A 231 5.32 23.55 10.79
C MET A 231 5.52 22.03 10.86
N ILE A 232 4.55 21.24 10.37
CA ILE A 232 4.65 19.78 10.33
C ILE A 232 5.79 19.32 9.42
N ASN A 233 5.99 19.96 8.27
CA ASN A 233 7.10 19.61 7.37
C ASN A 233 8.46 19.96 7.96
N ALA A 234 8.55 21.10 8.67
CA ALA A 234 9.78 21.51 9.32
C ALA A 234 10.18 20.60 10.49
N SER A 235 9.19 20.07 11.24
CA SER A 235 9.45 19.31 12.46
C SER A 235 8.45 18.19 12.73
N ASN A 236 8.35 17.23 11.82
CA ASN A 236 7.67 15.98 12.11
C ASN A 236 8.61 14.91 12.66
N TYR A 237 8.05 14.01 13.46
CA TYR A 237 8.68 12.79 13.89
C TYR A 237 7.69 11.63 13.76
N LEU A 238 7.92 10.75 12.79
CA LEU A 238 7.12 9.53 12.61
C LEU A 238 7.63 8.44 13.55
N VAL A 239 6.82 8.06 14.55
CA VAL A 239 7.18 7.05 15.54
C VAL A 239 7.35 5.69 14.85
N PRO A 240 8.57 5.12 14.82
CA PRO A 240 8.80 3.82 14.19
C PRO A 240 8.18 2.70 15.02
N GLN A 241 7.99 1.53 14.42
CA GLN A 241 7.64 0.34 15.19
C GLN A 241 8.79 -0.05 16.14
N LEU A 242 8.45 -0.67 17.27
CA LEU A 242 9.46 -1.26 18.14
C LEU A 242 10.12 -2.45 17.44
N THR A 243 11.45 -2.44 17.40
CA THR A 243 12.23 -3.61 17.01
C THR A 243 11.97 -4.79 17.97
N ARG A 244 12.30 -6.01 17.56
CA ARG A 244 12.13 -7.21 18.39
C ARG A 244 12.83 -7.08 19.75
N GLU A 245 14.03 -6.50 19.78
CA GLU A 245 14.77 -6.25 21.03
C GLU A 245 14.10 -5.18 21.89
N GLN A 246 13.57 -4.11 21.30
CA GLN A 246 12.84 -3.12 22.08
C GLN A 246 11.51 -3.66 22.62
N LYS A 247 10.78 -4.49 21.86
CA LYS A 247 9.61 -5.22 22.36
C LYS A 247 9.99 -6.12 23.53
N ARG A 248 11.14 -6.80 23.48
CA ARG A 248 11.65 -7.61 24.59
C ARG A 248 11.91 -6.76 25.83
N MET A 249 12.61 -5.63 25.68
CA MET A 249 12.88 -4.71 26.79
C MET A 249 11.58 -4.16 27.41
N ALA A 250 10.57 -3.84 26.60
CA ALA A 250 9.26 -3.39 27.07
C ALA A 250 8.46 -4.46 27.85
N ILE A 251 8.80 -5.75 27.70
CA ILE A 251 8.18 -6.86 28.45
C ILE A 251 8.99 -7.18 29.70
N GLU A 252 10.31 -7.35 29.56
CA GLU A 252 11.19 -7.79 30.65
C GLU A 252 11.49 -6.66 31.65
N GLY A 253 11.67 -5.43 31.17
CA GLY A 253 12.02 -4.26 31.98
C GLY A 253 11.03 -3.99 33.11
N PRO A 254 9.73 -3.80 32.83
CA PRO A 254 8.74 -3.51 33.87
C PRO A 254 8.64 -4.64 34.92
N VAL A 255 8.71 -5.91 34.48
CA VAL A 255 8.68 -7.08 35.37
C VAL A 255 9.89 -7.10 36.30
N ALA A 256 11.08 -6.78 35.77
CA ALA A 256 12.31 -6.72 36.56
C ALA A 256 12.30 -5.60 37.60
N VAL A 257 11.73 -4.43 37.26
CA VAL A 257 11.60 -3.30 38.21
C VAL A 257 10.68 -3.62 39.37
N SER A 258 9.60 -4.39 39.14
CA SER A 258 8.71 -4.87 40.19
C SER A 258 9.26 -6.04 41.03
N GLY A 259 10.51 -6.47 40.78
CA GLY A 259 11.19 -7.52 41.56
C GLY A 259 10.82 -8.96 41.19
N SER A 260 10.08 -9.15 40.08
CA SER A 260 9.61 -10.46 39.63
C SER A 260 10.45 -11.00 38.46
N ARG A 261 10.31 -12.29 38.14
CA ARG A 261 10.97 -12.94 37.00
C ARG A 261 9.95 -13.40 35.97
N ILE A 262 10.30 -13.26 34.69
CA ILE A 262 9.53 -13.81 33.57
C ILE A 262 10.34 -14.88 32.84
N SER A 263 9.69 -15.98 32.45
CA SER A 263 10.36 -17.07 31.75
C SER A 263 10.75 -16.68 30.32
N SER A 264 11.93 -17.10 29.86
CA SER A 264 12.40 -16.83 28.50
C SER A 264 11.49 -17.45 27.43
N ARG A 265 10.84 -18.58 27.75
CA ARG A 265 9.85 -19.23 26.88
C ARG A 265 8.59 -18.40 26.71
N LEU A 266 8.11 -17.74 27.77
CA LEU A 266 6.97 -16.84 27.70
C LEU A 266 7.32 -15.59 26.87
N VAL A 267 8.49 -14.99 27.09
CA VAL A 267 8.95 -13.83 26.30
C VAL A 267 9.02 -14.17 24.81
N LYS A 268 9.63 -15.31 24.44
CA LYS A 268 9.69 -15.76 23.04
C LYS A 268 8.29 -15.95 22.44
N ARG A 269 7.35 -16.50 23.22
CA ARG A 269 5.97 -16.70 22.80
C ARG A 269 5.24 -15.38 22.60
N LEU A 270 5.34 -14.44 23.56
CA LEU A 270 4.77 -13.09 23.45
C LEU A 270 5.29 -12.36 22.22
N LEU A 271 6.61 -12.38 21.98
CA LEU A 271 7.22 -11.78 20.79
C LEU A 271 6.73 -12.41 19.48
N SER A 272 6.40 -13.70 19.49
CA SER A 272 5.82 -14.40 18.34
C SER A 272 4.34 -14.05 18.14
N ASP A 273 3.56 -14.01 19.22
CA ASP A 273 2.12 -13.75 19.18
C ASP A 273 1.82 -12.28 18.82
N ILE A 274 2.73 -11.34 19.11
CA ILE A 274 2.63 -9.94 18.65
C ILE A 274 2.86 -9.81 17.12
N GLY A 275 3.74 -10.64 16.55
CA GLY A 275 4.18 -10.51 15.16
C GLY A 275 4.67 -9.08 14.81
N ASP A 276 4.42 -8.67 13.56
CA ASP A 276 4.83 -7.37 12.99
C ASP A 276 3.66 -6.38 12.78
N ASN A 277 2.53 -6.63 13.45
CA ASN A 277 1.34 -5.79 13.36
C ASN A 277 1.51 -4.48 14.14
N GLN A 278 1.07 -3.37 13.54
CA GLN A 278 1.45 -2.01 13.95
C GLN A 278 0.72 -1.49 15.21
N ASP A 279 -0.45 -2.06 15.55
CA ASP A 279 -1.35 -1.57 16.62
C ASP A 279 -1.41 -2.47 17.87
N GLN A 280 -0.43 -3.36 18.05
CA GLN A 280 -0.53 -4.44 19.04
C GLN A 280 0.05 -4.13 20.42
N LEU A 281 0.74 -3.00 20.61
CA LEU A 281 1.35 -2.65 21.90
C LEU A 281 0.32 -2.49 23.04
N PRO A 282 -0.84 -1.83 22.87
CA PRO A 282 -1.84 -1.72 23.93
C PRO A 282 -2.46 -3.08 24.28
N ILE A 283 -2.59 -3.96 23.28
CA ILE A 283 -3.13 -5.32 23.48
C ILE A 283 -2.11 -6.17 24.26
N LEU A 284 -0.83 -6.07 23.91
CA LEU A 284 0.26 -6.68 24.67
C LEU A 284 0.26 -6.19 26.11
N GLN A 285 0.17 -4.87 26.32
CA GLN A 285 0.15 -4.28 27.66
C GLN A 285 -1.03 -4.78 28.49
N HIS A 286 -2.22 -4.89 27.87
CA HIS A 286 -3.39 -5.47 28.51
C HIS A 286 -3.22 -6.96 28.83
N ALA A 287 -2.70 -7.75 27.89
CA ALA A 287 -2.43 -9.17 28.11
C ALA A 287 -1.40 -9.38 29.22
N MET A 288 -0.37 -8.53 29.29
CA MET A 288 0.64 -8.58 30.36
C MET A 288 0.06 -8.18 31.72
N MET A 289 -0.78 -7.15 31.79
CA MET A 289 -1.52 -6.78 33.01
C MET A 289 -2.35 -7.96 33.52
N ARG A 290 -3.10 -8.62 32.64
CA ARG A 290 -3.92 -9.80 32.98
C ARG A 290 -3.08 -11.01 33.36
N THR A 291 -1.95 -11.22 32.68
CA THR A 291 -1.02 -12.31 32.99
C THR A 291 -0.41 -12.11 34.37
N TRP A 292 -0.09 -10.86 34.72
CA TRP A 292 0.41 -10.49 36.04
C TRP A 292 -0.66 -10.72 37.12
N GLU A 293 -1.87 -10.19 36.95
CA GLU A 293 -2.97 -10.39 37.91
C GLU A 293 -3.28 -11.87 38.14
N TYR A 294 -3.27 -12.68 37.07
CA TYR A 294 -3.47 -14.11 37.20
C TYR A 294 -2.31 -14.79 37.94
N TRP A 295 -1.06 -14.43 37.60
CA TRP A 295 0.12 -14.96 38.27
C TRP A 295 0.14 -14.60 39.76
N GLU A 296 -0.07 -13.33 40.11
CA GLU A 296 -0.08 -12.83 41.48
C GLU A 296 -1.04 -13.63 42.37
N ASN A 297 -2.21 -14.00 41.85
CA ASN A 297 -3.22 -14.77 42.59
C ASN A 297 -3.02 -16.30 42.56
N ASN A 298 -2.22 -16.86 41.63
CA ASN A 298 -2.19 -18.32 41.36
C ASN A 298 -0.78 -18.91 41.22
N HIS A 299 0.26 -18.20 41.69
CA HIS A 299 1.65 -18.65 41.61
C HIS A 299 2.10 -19.40 42.86
N ASP A 300 2.99 -20.36 42.68
CA ASP A 300 3.73 -20.96 43.78
C ASP A 300 4.88 -20.04 44.23
N PRO A 301 5.30 -20.08 45.51
CA PRO A 301 6.41 -19.26 46.01
C PRO A 301 7.68 -19.41 45.16
N GLY A 302 8.14 -18.32 44.55
CA GLY A 302 9.32 -18.27 43.70
C GLY A 302 9.12 -18.68 42.23
N GLU A 303 7.89 -19.04 41.83
CA GLU A 303 7.51 -19.35 40.44
C GLU A 303 7.57 -18.08 39.57
N PRO A 304 8.32 -18.08 38.45
CA PRO A 304 8.33 -16.95 37.52
C PRO A 304 7.01 -16.85 36.73
N ILE A 305 6.73 -15.67 36.19
CA ILE A 305 5.64 -15.48 35.22
C ILE A 305 5.93 -16.34 33.98
N ASP A 306 5.01 -17.23 33.64
CA ASP A 306 5.25 -18.26 32.64
C ASP A 306 4.03 -18.54 31.74
N LEU A 307 4.21 -19.40 30.73
CA LEU A 307 3.21 -19.75 29.71
C LEU A 307 1.87 -20.21 30.30
N ARG A 308 1.87 -20.84 31.48
CA ARG A 308 0.64 -21.26 32.18
C ARG A 308 -0.27 -20.07 32.45
N HIS A 309 0.28 -18.99 33.01
CA HIS A 309 -0.47 -17.78 33.36
C HIS A 309 -0.97 -17.08 32.09
N TYR A 310 -0.12 -16.98 31.06
CA TYR A 310 -0.48 -16.38 29.79
C TYR A 310 -1.55 -17.15 29.01
N ASN A 311 -1.52 -18.49 29.05
CA ASN A 311 -2.57 -19.31 28.45
C ASN A 311 -3.90 -19.20 29.20
N SER A 312 -3.85 -19.02 30.52
CA SER A 312 -5.06 -18.95 31.37
C SER A 312 -5.91 -17.72 31.09
N ILE A 313 -5.29 -16.64 30.58
CA ILE A 313 -5.99 -15.43 30.14
C ILE A 313 -6.39 -15.48 28.67
N GLY A 314 -6.22 -16.61 27.96
CA GLY A 314 -6.55 -16.72 26.54
C GLY A 314 -5.56 -16.06 25.57
N LYS A 315 -4.32 -15.80 26.02
CA LYS A 315 -3.24 -15.15 25.24
C LYS A 315 -3.63 -13.75 24.72
N ILE A 316 -2.79 -13.14 23.89
CA ILE A 316 -3.03 -11.81 23.29
C ILE A 316 -4.34 -11.78 22.50
N ASP A 317 -4.69 -12.87 21.82
CA ASP A 317 -5.86 -12.95 20.93
C ASP A 317 -7.20 -12.87 21.67
N GLN A 318 -7.31 -13.43 22.88
CA GLN A 318 -8.59 -13.51 23.60
C GLN A 318 -8.60 -12.74 24.93
N ALA A 319 -7.46 -12.37 25.50
CA ALA A 319 -7.40 -11.73 26.82
C ALA A 319 -8.30 -10.50 26.94
N LEU A 320 -8.30 -9.64 25.92
CA LEU A 320 -9.15 -8.45 25.91
C LEU A 320 -10.64 -8.81 25.83
N SER A 321 -11.00 -9.78 24.98
CA SER A 321 -12.40 -10.21 24.82
C SER A 321 -12.91 -10.93 26.06
N LEU A 322 -12.10 -11.77 26.70
CA LEU A 322 -12.46 -12.48 27.93
C LEU A 322 -12.70 -11.49 29.06
N HIS A 323 -11.81 -10.51 29.24
CA HIS A 323 -11.98 -9.49 30.27
C HIS A 323 -13.20 -8.59 30.03
N ALA A 324 -13.46 -8.19 28.79
CA ALA A 324 -14.66 -7.43 28.46
C ALA A 324 -15.95 -8.25 28.70
N ASN A 325 -15.92 -9.55 28.40
CA ASN A 325 -17.03 -10.46 28.71
C ASN A 325 -17.22 -10.65 30.21
N GLU A 326 -16.16 -10.79 31.01
CA GLU A 326 -16.27 -10.82 32.47
C GLU A 326 -16.97 -9.57 33.01
N ALA A 327 -16.59 -8.38 32.51
CA ALA A 327 -17.22 -7.12 32.90
C ALA A 327 -18.70 -7.05 32.49
N TYR A 328 -19.03 -7.59 31.32
CA TYR A 328 -20.41 -7.66 30.83
C TYR A 328 -21.26 -8.69 31.60
N GLU A 329 -20.70 -9.85 31.94
CA GLU A 329 -21.43 -10.91 32.65
C GLU A 329 -21.72 -10.57 34.11
N GLU A 330 -20.93 -9.67 34.73
CA GLU A 330 -21.20 -9.08 36.05
C GLU A 330 -22.48 -8.21 36.09
N LEU A 331 -22.99 -7.77 34.93
CA LEU A 331 -24.15 -6.88 34.84
C LEU A 331 -25.48 -7.65 34.98
N THR A 332 -26.49 -6.97 35.53
CA THR A 332 -27.88 -7.47 35.52
C THR A 332 -28.47 -7.50 34.09
N PRO A 333 -29.55 -8.26 33.82
CA PRO A 333 -30.16 -8.30 32.49
C PRO A 333 -30.53 -6.92 31.93
N ARG A 334 -31.02 -6.01 32.77
CA ARG A 334 -31.33 -4.62 32.38
C ARG A 334 -30.06 -3.83 32.04
N GLN A 335 -29.03 -3.93 32.87
CA GLN A 335 -27.75 -3.29 32.62
C GLN A 335 -27.04 -3.83 31.37
N LYS A 336 -27.25 -5.11 31.02
CA LYS A 336 -26.74 -5.72 29.78
C LYS A 336 -27.36 -5.10 28.52
N GLU A 337 -28.66 -4.77 28.54
CA GLU A 337 -29.31 -4.03 27.46
C GLU A 337 -28.75 -2.61 27.33
N ILE A 338 -28.59 -1.92 28.47
CA ILE A 338 -27.99 -0.57 28.50
C ILE A 338 -26.55 -0.60 27.98
N ALA A 339 -25.76 -1.62 28.35
CA ALA A 339 -24.39 -1.79 27.88
C ALA A 339 -24.31 -2.00 26.36
N GLU A 340 -25.22 -2.78 25.78
CA GLU A 340 -25.28 -2.95 24.32
C GLU A 340 -25.55 -1.61 23.61
N ILE A 341 -26.53 -0.84 24.11
CA ILE A 341 -26.88 0.48 23.55
C ILE A 341 -25.74 1.47 23.73
N LEU A 342 -25.12 1.48 24.93
CA LEU A 342 -23.94 2.29 25.22
C LEU A 342 -22.85 2.02 24.20
N PHE A 343 -22.45 0.77 24.01
CA PHE A 343 -21.37 0.42 23.09
C PHE A 343 -21.72 0.71 21.61
N LYS A 344 -22.97 0.46 21.18
CA LYS A 344 -23.46 0.86 19.84
C LYS A 344 -23.49 2.39 19.65
N SER A 345 -23.68 3.15 20.73
CA SER A 345 -23.72 4.61 20.67
C SER A 345 -22.33 5.25 20.59
N ILE A 346 -21.32 4.63 21.23
CA ILE A 346 -19.96 5.17 21.32
C ILE A 346 -19.00 4.66 20.22
N THR A 347 -19.50 3.86 19.29
CA THR A 347 -18.74 3.25 18.19
C THR A 347 -19.44 3.45 16.86
N GLU A 348 -18.68 3.46 15.78
CA GLU A 348 -19.20 3.60 14.42
C GLU A 348 -18.28 2.87 13.43
N LYS A 349 -18.75 2.61 12.21
CA LYS A 349 -17.93 2.08 11.10
C LYS A 349 -17.84 3.10 9.98
N ASN A 350 -16.62 3.32 9.49
CA ASN A 350 -16.39 4.15 8.32
C ASN A 350 -16.76 3.41 7.01
N GLN A 351 -16.64 4.11 5.87
CA GLN A 351 -16.92 3.53 4.55
C GLN A 351 -15.97 2.38 4.18
N ASP A 352 -14.77 2.35 4.75
CA ASP A 352 -13.78 1.28 4.58
C ASP A 352 -13.99 0.10 5.53
N ASN A 353 -15.17 0.02 6.18
CA ASN A 353 -15.55 -1.03 7.11
C ASN A 353 -14.65 -1.14 8.36
N GLN A 354 -13.91 -0.07 8.68
CA GLN A 354 -13.07 0.05 9.87
C GLN A 354 -13.86 0.69 11.01
N GLY A 355 -13.78 0.07 12.19
CA GLY A 355 -14.37 0.63 13.40
C GLY A 355 -13.67 1.92 13.83
N MET A 356 -14.43 2.99 14.03
CA MET A 356 -13.99 4.27 14.56
C MET A 356 -14.71 4.60 15.87
N ARG A 357 -14.09 5.45 16.68
CA ARG A 357 -14.69 5.92 17.94
C ARG A 357 -15.69 7.04 17.65
N ARG A 358 -16.81 7.05 18.35
CA ARG A 358 -17.79 8.13 18.30
C ARG A 358 -18.16 8.55 19.72
N PRO A 359 -17.60 9.61 20.29
CA PRO A 359 -17.95 10.02 21.66
C PRO A 359 -19.44 10.34 21.80
N ALA A 360 -20.07 9.91 22.90
CA ALA A 360 -21.49 10.15 23.18
C ALA A 360 -21.70 10.67 24.61
N LYS A 361 -22.70 11.53 24.82
CA LYS A 361 -23.06 12.01 26.16
C LYS A 361 -23.81 10.94 26.96
N VAL A 362 -23.62 10.88 28.28
CA VAL A 362 -24.40 10.02 29.19
C VAL A 362 -25.90 10.21 28.97
N GLY A 363 -26.38 11.46 28.91
CA GLY A 363 -27.80 11.77 28.74
C GLY A 363 -28.38 11.23 27.44
N LEU A 364 -27.60 11.26 26.34
CA LEU A 364 -28.02 10.68 25.06
C LEU A 364 -28.17 9.16 25.17
N VAL A 365 -27.25 8.48 25.87
CA VAL A 365 -27.34 7.02 26.07
C VAL A 365 -28.53 6.68 26.95
N ALA A 366 -28.82 7.48 27.97
CA ALA A 366 -29.99 7.33 28.83
C ALA A 366 -31.29 7.45 28.01
N GLU A 367 -31.39 8.45 27.13
CA GLU A 367 -32.53 8.61 26.21
C GLU A 367 -32.68 7.44 25.22
N LEU A 368 -31.58 6.94 24.66
CA LEU A 368 -31.60 5.82 23.70
C LEU A 368 -31.98 4.50 24.36
N SER A 369 -31.63 4.31 25.63
CA SER A 369 -31.90 3.09 26.39
C SER A 369 -33.18 3.13 27.23
N ASP A 370 -33.90 4.25 27.20
CA ASP A 370 -35.06 4.51 28.06
C ASP A 370 -34.73 4.22 29.55
N ALA A 371 -33.57 4.70 29.98
CA ALA A 371 -32.98 4.45 31.30
C ALA A 371 -32.74 5.76 32.05
N GLN A 372 -32.59 5.68 33.37
CA GLN A 372 -32.16 6.83 34.16
C GLN A 372 -30.64 7.05 33.98
N GLU A 373 -30.19 8.30 34.07
CA GLU A 373 -28.76 8.65 33.96
C GLU A 373 -27.89 7.89 34.96
N SER A 374 -28.40 7.66 36.18
CA SER A 374 -27.72 6.89 37.21
C SER A 374 -27.47 5.43 36.79
N GLU A 375 -28.41 4.79 36.09
CA GLU A 375 -28.27 3.42 35.62
C GLU A 375 -27.19 3.32 34.52
N VAL A 376 -27.12 4.33 33.64
CA VAL A 376 -26.07 4.41 32.61
C VAL A 376 -24.70 4.62 33.26
N ILE A 377 -24.61 5.51 34.26
CA ILE A 377 -23.37 5.76 34.99
C ILE A 377 -22.89 4.48 35.68
N GLU A 378 -23.76 3.71 36.34
CA GLU A 378 -23.40 2.43 36.96
C GLU A 378 -22.81 1.43 35.95
N VAL A 379 -23.42 1.32 34.76
CA VAL A 379 -22.91 0.46 33.69
C VAL A 379 -21.53 0.92 33.24
N VAL A 380 -21.34 2.23 33.02
CA VAL A 380 -20.07 2.82 32.61
C VAL A 380 -18.98 2.55 33.65
N GLU A 381 -19.29 2.68 34.95
CA GLU A 381 -18.37 2.41 36.05
C GLU A 381 -17.85 0.97 36.04
N SER A 382 -18.69 -0.01 35.72
CA SER A 382 -18.27 -1.43 35.63
C SER A 382 -17.16 -1.66 34.58
N PHE A 383 -17.16 -0.88 33.50
CA PHE A 383 -16.18 -0.97 32.41
C PHE A 383 -14.95 -0.06 32.58
N ARG A 384 -14.96 0.86 33.56
CA ARG A 384 -13.85 1.80 33.82
C ARG A 384 -13.22 1.73 35.22
N LYS A 385 -13.71 0.84 36.10
CA LYS A 385 -13.14 0.63 37.45
C LYS A 385 -11.64 0.27 37.39
N PRO A 386 -10.84 0.50 38.45
CA PRO A 386 -9.42 0.13 38.46
C PRO A 386 -9.16 -1.32 37.97
N GLY A 387 -8.20 -1.49 37.06
CA GLY A 387 -7.95 -2.75 36.33
C GLY A 387 -8.76 -2.89 35.02
N ARG A 388 -9.87 -2.16 34.87
CA ARG A 388 -10.69 -2.07 33.64
C ARG A 388 -10.61 -0.68 33.08
N SER A 389 -9.96 -0.53 31.93
CA SER A 389 -9.88 0.76 31.23
C SER A 389 -10.39 0.59 29.81
N PHE A 390 -11.66 0.17 29.70
CA PHE A 390 -12.33 0.00 28.40
C PHE A 390 -13.01 1.29 27.94
N ILE A 391 -13.43 2.12 28.89
CA ILE A 391 -14.19 3.35 28.65
C ILE A 391 -13.47 4.55 29.29
N MET A 392 -13.49 5.68 28.59
CA MET A 392 -13.05 7.00 29.06
C MET A 392 -14.27 7.92 29.28
N PRO A 393 -14.19 8.92 30.18
CA PRO A 393 -13.06 9.30 31.02
C PRO A 393 -12.79 8.28 32.14
N GLY A 394 -11.56 8.27 32.68
CA GLY A 394 -11.17 7.32 33.72
C GLY A 394 -11.98 7.44 35.02
N ALA A 395 -11.97 6.40 35.85
CA ALA A 395 -12.80 6.28 37.07
C ALA A 395 -12.68 7.44 38.08
N HIS A 396 -11.60 8.22 38.06
CA HIS A 396 -11.41 9.36 38.97
C HIS A 396 -12.26 10.59 38.60
N ILE A 397 -12.88 10.60 37.40
CA ILE A 397 -13.72 11.70 36.93
C ILE A 397 -15.18 11.32 37.13
N ALA A 398 -15.89 12.05 37.99
CA ALA A 398 -17.31 11.88 38.22
C ALA A 398 -18.12 12.18 36.93
N LEU A 399 -19.13 11.35 36.65
CA LEU A 399 -19.97 11.49 35.47
C LEU A 399 -21.29 12.19 35.80
N ASN A 400 -21.79 12.94 34.81
CA ASN A 400 -23.10 13.59 34.78
C ASN A 400 -23.70 13.47 33.38
N ALA A 401 -24.94 13.95 33.18
CA ALA A 401 -25.66 13.91 31.90
C ALA A 401 -24.83 14.41 30.69
N ASP A 402 -24.07 15.49 30.89
CA ASP A 402 -23.28 16.14 29.85
C ASP A 402 -21.89 15.52 29.63
N SER A 403 -21.51 14.55 30.46
CA SER A 403 -20.22 13.88 30.35
C SER A 403 -20.13 13.07 29.06
N LEU A 404 -19.08 13.32 28.29
CA LEU A 404 -18.78 12.57 27.08
C LEU A 404 -18.07 11.26 27.42
N ILE A 405 -18.57 10.17 26.88
CA ILE A 405 -18.05 8.82 27.05
C ILE A 405 -17.57 8.29 25.70
N GLU A 406 -16.43 7.60 25.72
CA GLU A 406 -15.86 6.92 24.55
C GLU A 406 -15.09 5.65 24.92
N ILE A 407 -14.76 4.83 23.93
CA ILE A 407 -13.87 3.68 24.14
C ILE A 407 -12.40 4.12 24.32
N SER A 408 -11.69 3.51 25.26
CA SER A 408 -10.28 3.83 25.52
C SER A 408 -9.36 3.45 24.35
N HIS A 409 -9.66 2.36 23.63
CA HIS A 409 -8.87 1.92 22.48
C HIS A 409 -9.69 1.22 21.39
N GLU A 410 -9.41 1.50 20.11
CA GLU A 410 -10.13 0.91 18.95
C GLU A 410 -9.94 -0.60 18.82
N SER A 411 -8.84 -1.13 19.35
CA SER A 411 -8.61 -2.59 19.40
C SER A 411 -9.70 -3.35 20.15
N LEU A 412 -10.46 -2.70 21.03
CA LEU A 412 -11.61 -3.31 21.69
C LEU A 412 -12.68 -3.73 20.67
N MET A 413 -12.96 -2.93 19.64
CA MET A 413 -13.92 -3.26 18.59
C MET A 413 -13.47 -4.44 17.72
N ARG A 414 -12.16 -4.60 17.53
CA ARG A 414 -11.59 -5.68 16.69
C ARG A 414 -11.56 -7.02 17.42
N ILE A 415 -11.25 -7.01 18.72
CA ILE A 415 -10.95 -8.24 19.48
C ILE A 415 -12.18 -8.71 20.26
N TRP A 416 -13.00 -7.79 20.79
CA TRP A 416 -14.20 -8.18 21.51
C TRP A 416 -15.29 -8.58 20.52
N THR A 417 -15.44 -9.89 20.32
CA THR A 417 -16.35 -10.51 19.35
C THR A 417 -17.80 -10.03 19.48
N ARG A 418 -18.27 -9.83 20.72
CA ARG A 418 -19.61 -9.30 21.01
C ARG A 418 -19.76 -7.86 20.52
N LEU A 419 -18.77 -7.00 20.81
CA LEU A 419 -18.77 -5.62 20.34
C LEU A 419 -18.67 -5.54 18.82
N SER A 420 -17.82 -6.35 18.18
CA SER A 420 -17.75 -6.40 16.71
C SER A 420 -19.12 -6.71 16.11
N THR A 421 -19.84 -7.68 16.67
CA THR A 421 -21.20 -8.04 16.22
C THR A 421 -22.17 -6.87 16.40
N TRP A 422 -22.12 -6.20 17.55
CA TRP A 422 -22.96 -5.03 17.80
C TRP A 422 -22.69 -3.87 16.85
N VAL A 423 -21.41 -3.60 16.54
CA VAL A 423 -20.99 -2.57 15.59
C VAL A 423 -21.47 -2.91 14.17
N ASP A 424 -21.37 -4.17 13.77
CA ASP A 424 -21.88 -4.65 12.46
C ASP A 424 -23.39 -4.46 12.36
N GLU A 425 -24.12 -4.85 13.39
CA GLU A 425 -25.58 -4.69 13.43
C GLU A 425 -26.02 -3.22 13.38
N GLU A 426 -25.31 -2.34 14.09
CA GLU A 426 -25.59 -0.90 14.09
C GLU A 426 -25.30 -0.28 12.72
N TYR A 427 -24.18 -0.65 12.08
CA TYR A 427 -23.83 -0.19 10.74
C TYR A 427 -24.88 -0.60 9.69
N GLU A 428 -25.26 -1.88 9.67
CA GLU A 428 -26.31 -2.37 8.76
C GLU A 428 -27.65 -1.68 9.01
N SER A 429 -27.98 -1.42 10.28
CA SER A 429 -29.19 -0.71 10.67
C SER A 429 -29.19 0.74 10.18
N ALA A 430 -28.09 1.46 10.40
CA ALA A 430 -27.91 2.84 9.97
C ALA A 430 -27.91 2.97 8.44
N HIS A 431 -27.23 2.05 7.74
CA HIS A 431 -27.18 2.02 6.28
C HIS A 431 -28.56 1.75 5.68
N MET A 432 -29.32 0.79 6.22
CA MET A 432 -30.70 0.54 5.81
C MET A 432 -31.58 1.79 6.02
N TYR A 433 -31.49 2.44 7.19
CA TYR A 433 -32.23 3.66 7.47
C TYR A 433 -31.90 4.78 6.47
N LYS A 434 -30.62 5.00 6.18
CA LYS A 434 -30.17 6.01 5.22
C LYS A 434 -30.72 5.73 3.82
N ARG A 435 -30.70 4.48 3.36
CA ARG A 435 -31.33 4.06 2.09
C ARG A 435 -32.83 4.40 2.05
N VAL A 436 -33.55 4.14 3.14
CA VAL A 436 -34.99 4.47 3.23
C VAL A 436 -35.20 5.98 3.22
N SER A 437 -34.39 6.76 3.96
CA SER A 437 -34.50 8.23 3.96
C SER A 437 -34.20 8.82 2.59
N ASP A 438 -33.12 8.39 1.92
CA ASP A 438 -32.75 8.86 0.58
C ASP A 438 -33.82 8.52 -0.46
N ALA A 439 -34.36 7.31 -0.42
CA ALA A 439 -35.48 6.93 -1.29
C ALA A 439 -36.73 7.75 -1.02
N SER A 440 -37.04 8.04 0.25
CA SER A 440 -38.17 8.90 0.62
C SER A 440 -38.00 10.33 0.08
N ALA A 441 -36.78 10.87 0.10
CA ALA A 441 -36.46 12.19 -0.45
C ALA A 441 -36.64 12.21 -1.98
N MET A 442 -36.10 11.20 -2.67
CA MET A 442 -36.20 11.09 -4.12
C MET A 442 -37.64 10.86 -4.59
N TYR A 443 -38.44 10.10 -3.83
CA TYR A 443 -39.86 9.90 -4.10
C TYR A 443 -40.66 11.20 -3.98
N GLN A 444 -40.36 12.02 -2.97
CA GLN A 444 -41.02 13.32 -2.78
C GLN A 444 -40.75 14.29 -3.94
N ILE A 445 -39.58 14.22 -4.56
CA ILE A 445 -39.20 15.02 -5.75
C ILE A 445 -39.70 14.36 -7.06
N GLY A 446 -40.37 13.20 -6.98
CA GLY A 446 -40.92 12.48 -8.13
C GLY A 446 -39.89 11.74 -8.98
N ARG A 447 -38.67 11.55 -8.48
CA ARG A 447 -37.56 10.90 -9.21
C ARG A 447 -37.50 9.39 -9.05
N THR A 448 -38.21 8.83 -8.09
CA THR A 448 -38.26 7.37 -7.82
C THR A 448 -39.67 6.92 -7.49
N SER A 449 -39.94 5.63 -7.58
CA SER A 449 -41.21 5.00 -7.20
C SER A 449 -41.16 4.41 -5.79
N LEU A 450 -42.31 4.06 -5.24
CA LEU A 450 -42.43 3.28 -4.00
C LEU A 450 -41.66 1.95 -4.10
N TRP A 451 -41.13 1.49 -2.97
CA TRP A 451 -40.33 0.26 -2.92
C TRP A 451 -41.18 -0.99 -3.12
N ARG A 452 -40.58 -2.01 -3.75
CA ARG A 452 -41.16 -3.33 -3.99
C ARG A 452 -40.22 -4.42 -3.44
N PRO A 453 -40.68 -5.69 -3.28
CA PRO A 453 -39.78 -6.78 -2.94
C PRO A 453 -38.68 -6.95 -4.01
N PRO A 454 -37.43 -7.23 -3.61
CA PRO A 454 -37.00 -7.65 -2.26
C PRO A 454 -36.74 -6.50 -1.27
N ASP A 455 -36.45 -5.28 -1.73
CA ASP A 455 -36.01 -4.16 -0.86
C ASP A 455 -37.04 -3.76 0.21
N LEU A 456 -38.32 -3.71 -0.15
CA LEU A 456 -39.40 -3.44 0.80
C LEU A 456 -39.44 -4.48 1.94
N GLN A 457 -39.22 -5.76 1.62
CA GLN A 457 -39.29 -6.83 2.61
C GLN A 457 -38.08 -6.81 3.54
N LEU A 458 -36.89 -6.48 3.01
CA LEU A 458 -35.68 -6.27 3.81
C LEU A 458 -35.88 -5.12 4.81
N ALA A 459 -36.43 -4.00 4.36
CA ALA A 459 -36.69 -2.84 5.21
C ALA A 459 -37.77 -3.08 6.28
N LEU A 460 -38.86 -3.78 5.94
CA LEU A 460 -39.89 -4.15 6.93
C LEU A 460 -39.36 -5.14 7.98
N ASN A 461 -38.56 -6.12 7.57
CA ASN A 461 -37.90 -7.04 8.49
C ASN A 461 -36.94 -6.31 9.42
N TRP A 462 -36.14 -5.38 8.86
CA TRP A 462 -35.27 -4.50 9.64
C TRP A 462 -36.06 -3.66 10.66
N GLN A 463 -37.12 -2.96 10.23
CA GLN A 463 -37.95 -2.13 11.11
C GLN A 463 -38.54 -2.95 12.27
N LYS A 464 -39.01 -4.17 11.98
CA LYS A 464 -39.56 -5.08 12.99
C LYS A 464 -38.50 -5.59 13.98
N LYS A 465 -37.29 -5.87 13.49
CA LYS A 465 -36.16 -6.37 14.29
C LYS A 465 -35.55 -5.28 15.17
N GLN A 466 -35.21 -4.13 14.58
CA GLN A 466 -34.41 -3.07 15.24
C GLN A 466 -35.25 -1.99 15.93
N ARG A 467 -36.54 -1.81 15.56
CA ARG A 467 -37.47 -0.82 16.15
C ARG A 467 -36.82 0.57 16.34
N PRO A 468 -36.34 1.21 15.25
CA PRO A 468 -35.60 2.46 15.34
C PRO A 468 -36.45 3.57 15.99
N SER A 469 -35.86 4.29 16.95
CA SER A 469 -36.47 5.47 17.56
C SER A 469 -36.14 6.74 16.76
N ARG A 470 -36.90 7.82 17.00
CA ARG A 470 -36.60 9.14 16.41
C ARG A 470 -35.23 9.66 16.85
N THR A 471 -34.90 9.51 18.13
CA THR A 471 -33.61 9.95 18.70
C THR A 471 -32.43 9.18 18.10
N TRP A 472 -32.59 7.87 17.89
CA TRP A 472 -31.61 7.05 17.17
C TRP A 472 -31.43 7.50 15.72
N ALA A 473 -32.55 7.69 15.00
CA ALA A 473 -32.53 8.03 13.58
C ALA A 473 -31.91 9.40 13.28
N GLN A 474 -32.15 10.40 14.14
CA GLN A 474 -31.57 11.74 14.03
C GLN A 474 -30.04 11.74 14.05
N ARG A 475 -29.39 10.69 14.56
CA ARG A 475 -27.93 10.52 14.52
C ARG A 475 -27.38 10.31 13.11
N TYR A 476 -28.22 9.90 12.16
CA TYR A 476 -27.86 9.53 10.80
C TYR A 476 -28.54 10.41 9.74
N ASP A 477 -29.84 10.69 9.92
CA ASP A 477 -30.60 11.59 9.05
C ASP A 477 -31.84 12.13 9.79
N VAL A 478 -32.09 13.45 9.67
CA VAL A 478 -33.14 14.16 10.43
C VAL A 478 -34.56 13.75 9.99
N ALA A 479 -34.74 13.19 8.79
CA ALA A 479 -36.04 12.98 8.16
C ALA A 479 -36.71 11.65 8.54
N PHE A 480 -36.69 11.29 9.82
CA PHE A 480 -37.24 10.02 10.33
C PHE A 480 -38.72 9.85 9.98
N GLU A 481 -39.55 10.86 10.23
CA GLU A 481 -41.00 10.79 9.99
C GLU A 481 -41.30 10.56 8.49
N ARG A 482 -40.56 11.24 7.61
CA ARG A 482 -40.68 11.08 6.15
C ARG A 482 -40.32 9.67 5.72
N ALA A 483 -39.22 9.13 6.23
CA ALA A 483 -38.72 7.79 5.91
C ALA A 483 -39.73 6.71 6.31
N ILE A 484 -40.32 6.81 7.52
CA ILE A 484 -41.32 5.85 8.00
C ILE A 484 -42.61 5.93 7.19
N VAL A 485 -43.12 7.13 6.88
CA VAL A 485 -44.31 7.30 6.04
C VAL A 485 -44.10 6.72 4.65
N PHE A 486 -42.91 6.91 4.06
CA PHE A 486 -42.56 6.31 2.78
C PHE A 486 -42.57 4.77 2.81
N LEU A 487 -42.03 4.17 3.88
CA LEU A 487 -42.01 2.72 4.03
C LEU A 487 -43.43 2.15 4.21
N ASP A 488 -44.26 2.82 5.03
CA ASP A 488 -45.65 2.43 5.26
C ASP A 488 -46.51 2.56 4.00
N THR A 489 -46.35 3.65 3.24
CA THR A 489 -47.04 3.83 1.96
C THR A 489 -46.61 2.79 0.93
N SER A 490 -45.32 2.43 0.88
CA SER A 490 -44.82 1.34 0.03
C SER A 490 -45.42 -0.01 0.41
N ARG A 491 -45.54 -0.32 1.71
CA ARG A 491 -46.20 -1.54 2.20
C ARG A 491 -47.68 -1.60 1.82
N ILE A 492 -48.43 -0.56 2.15
CA ILE A 492 -49.89 -0.53 1.94
C ILE A 492 -50.24 -0.65 0.46
N THR A 493 -49.50 0.06 -0.40
CA THR A 493 -49.71 -0.01 -1.86
C THR A 493 -49.39 -1.39 -2.42
N TYR A 494 -48.30 -2.02 -2.00
CA TYR A 494 -47.94 -3.37 -2.41
C TYR A 494 -48.99 -4.42 -1.98
N GLU A 495 -49.47 -4.36 -0.74
CA GLU A 495 -50.54 -5.24 -0.25
C GLU A 495 -51.85 -5.06 -1.04
N ALA A 496 -52.16 -3.82 -1.42
CA ALA A 496 -53.32 -3.52 -2.26
C ALA A 496 -53.16 -4.08 -3.69
N GLU A 497 -51.97 -3.95 -4.30
CA GLU A 497 -51.65 -4.55 -5.60
C GLU A 497 -51.77 -6.08 -5.58
N LEU A 498 -51.23 -6.75 -4.56
CA LEU A 498 -51.35 -8.20 -4.39
C LEU A 498 -52.81 -8.65 -4.33
N LYS A 499 -53.63 -8.01 -3.49
CA LYS A 499 -55.06 -8.30 -3.39
C LYS A 499 -55.78 -8.08 -4.72
N ASN A 500 -55.41 -7.04 -5.47
CA ASN A 500 -55.96 -6.79 -6.79
C ASN A 500 -55.57 -7.88 -7.81
N GLN A 501 -54.33 -8.35 -7.80
CA GLN A 501 -53.88 -9.45 -8.66
C GLN A 501 -54.61 -10.76 -8.33
N GLU A 502 -54.77 -11.09 -7.05
CA GLU A 502 -55.56 -12.27 -6.63
C GLU A 502 -57.02 -12.17 -7.08
N MET A 503 -57.63 -10.98 -6.96
CA MET A 503 -58.99 -10.74 -7.45
C MET A 503 -59.09 -10.89 -8.97
N LEU A 504 -58.11 -10.39 -9.73
CA LEU A 504 -58.06 -10.53 -11.19
C LEU A 504 -57.90 -11.99 -11.61
N GLN A 505 -57.02 -12.76 -10.95
CA GLN A 505 -56.86 -14.19 -11.21
C GLN A 505 -58.16 -14.96 -10.94
N ARG A 506 -58.84 -14.67 -9.82
CA ARG A 506 -60.16 -15.26 -9.51
C ARG A 506 -61.20 -14.91 -10.56
N ARG A 507 -61.20 -13.69 -11.10
CA ARG A 507 -62.11 -13.27 -12.19
C ARG A 507 -61.81 -13.98 -13.51
N MET A 508 -60.53 -14.15 -13.87
CA MET A 508 -60.14 -14.91 -15.06
C MET A 508 -60.56 -16.38 -14.98
N LEU A 509 -60.33 -17.03 -13.83
CA LEU A 509 -60.76 -18.42 -13.62
C LEU A 509 -62.29 -18.58 -13.71
N ARG A 510 -63.06 -17.61 -13.21
CA ARG A 510 -64.53 -17.61 -13.36
C ARG A 510 -64.96 -17.44 -14.83
N ARG A 511 -64.32 -16.56 -15.59
CA ARG A 511 -64.60 -16.38 -17.03
C ARG A 511 -64.27 -17.63 -17.84
N ALA A 512 -63.14 -18.28 -17.57
CA ALA A 512 -62.75 -19.53 -18.23
C ALA A 512 -63.73 -20.69 -17.95
N ARG A 513 -64.26 -20.78 -16.73
CA ARG A 513 -65.31 -21.76 -16.41
C ARG A 513 -66.63 -21.47 -17.14
N ALA A 514 -67.00 -20.19 -17.28
CA ALA A 514 -68.21 -19.79 -18.00
C ALA A 514 -68.11 -20.08 -19.50
N THR A 515 -66.95 -19.83 -20.14
CA THR A 515 -66.75 -20.14 -21.56
C THR A 515 -66.84 -21.64 -21.86
N ASN A 516 -66.35 -22.50 -20.96
CA ASN A 516 -66.44 -23.96 -21.13
C ASN A 516 -67.88 -24.47 -21.05
N ILE A 517 -68.73 -23.88 -20.20
CA ILE A 517 -70.15 -24.25 -20.09
C ILE A 517 -70.92 -23.85 -21.37
N VAL A 518 -70.62 -22.67 -21.94
CA VAL A 518 -71.26 -22.20 -23.17
C VAL A 518 -70.89 -23.10 -24.37
N LEU A 519 -69.62 -23.51 -24.48
CA LEU A 519 -69.17 -24.43 -25.53
C LEU A 519 -69.85 -25.81 -25.45
N ALA A 520 -70.07 -26.33 -24.24
CA ALA A 520 -70.79 -27.59 -24.04
C ALA A 520 -72.26 -27.51 -24.47
N ALA A 521 -72.91 -26.37 -24.25
CA ALA A 521 -74.31 -26.16 -24.69
C ALA A 521 -74.45 -26.10 -26.22
N PHE A 522 -73.50 -25.47 -26.93
CA PHE A 522 -73.51 -25.42 -28.40
C PHE A 522 -73.34 -26.80 -29.04
N LEU A 523 -72.57 -27.70 -28.42
CA LEU A 523 -72.37 -29.07 -28.91
C LEU A 523 -73.69 -29.88 -28.88
N ILE A 524 -74.51 -29.71 -27.84
CA ILE A 524 -75.80 -30.39 -27.69
C ILE A 524 -76.79 -29.93 -28.77
N VAL A 525 -76.81 -28.63 -29.08
CA VAL A 525 -77.67 -28.06 -30.13
C VAL A 525 -77.28 -28.59 -31.52
N ALA A 526 -75.98 -28.73 -31.80
CA ALA A 526 -75.50 -29.28 -33.08
C ALA A 526 -75.94 -30.74 -33.30
N ILE A 527 -75.93 -31.56 -32.24
CA ILE A 527 -76.37 -32.97 -32.29
C ILE A 527 -77.89 -33.07 -32.56
N ALA A 528 -78.68 -32.16 -31.98
CA ALA A 528 -80.12 -32.10 -32.22
C ALA A 528 -80.48 -31.75 -33.68
N PHE A 529 -79.76 -30.79 -34.29
CA PHE A 529 -79.93 -30.46 -35.70
C PHE A 529 -79.53 -31.60 -36.64
N PHE A 530 -78.49 -32.36 -36.28
CA PHE A 530 -78.07 -33.54 -37.06
C PHE A 530 -79.13 -34.66 -37.07
N LEU A 531 -79.74 -34.94 -35.91
CA LEU A 531 -80.85 -35.90 -35.80
C LEU A 531 -82.10 -35.47 -36.58
N PHE A 532 -82.41 -34.16 -36.60
CA PHE A 532 -83.53 -33.63 -37.38
C PHE A 532 -83.35 -33.81 -38.90
N GLY A 533 -82.11 -33.66 -39.39
CA GLY A 533 -81.78 -33.89 -40.80
C GLY A 533 -82.03 -35.34 -41.27
N LEU A 534 -81.73 -36.31 -40.42
CA LEU A 534 -81.93 -37.74 -40.73
C LEU A 534 -83.43 -38.10 -40.83
N ILE A 535 -84.28 -37.51 -40.00
CA ILE A 535 -85.73 -37.76 -40.03
C ILE A 535 -86.35 -37.20 -41.34
N LYS A 536 -85.86 -36.06 -41.84
CA LYS A 536 -86.33 -35.48 -43.11
C LYS A 536 -85.93 -36.30 -44.33
N SER A 537 -84.75 -36.93 -44.31
CA SER A 537 -84.29 -37.82 -45.39
C SER A 537 -85.22 -39.02 -45.59
N ILE A 538 -85.74 -39.60 -44.50
CA ILE A 538 -86.60 -40.81 -44.54
C ILE A 538 -88.01 -40.49 -45.06
N GLN A 539 -88.49 -39.25 -44.91
CA GLN A 539 -89.79 -38.82 -45.44
C GLN A 539 -89.76 -38.59 -46.97
N ALA A 540 -88.60 -38.19 -47.52
CA ALA A 540 -88.44 -37.90 -48.95
C ALA A 540 -88.51 -39.15 -49.83
N ASP A 541 -88.06 -40.30 -49.33
CA ASP A 541 -88.09 -41.57 -50.07
C ASP A 541 -89.51 -42.17 -50.19
N LYS A 542 -90.43 -41.82 -49.26
CA LYS A 542 -91.86 -42.21 -49.35
C LYS A 542 -92.61 -41.46 -50.45
N ASN A 543 -92.30 -40.19 -50.67
CA ASN A 543 -92.95 -39.36 -51.70
C ASN A 543 -92.49 -39.72 -53.13
N ARG A 544 -91.34 -40.38 -53.26
CA ARG A 544 -90.78 -40.80 -54.55
C ARG A 544 -91.56 -41.95 -55.19
N ILE A 545 -92.19 -42.80 -54.39
CA ILE A 545 -92.96 -43.98 -54.82
C ILE A 545 -94.37 -43.60 -55.31
N GLU A 546 -94.91 -42.47 -54.85
CA GLU A 546 -96.24 -41.98 -55.22
C GLU A 546 -96.25 -41.20 -56.56
N SER A 547 -95.08 -40.69 -56.96
CA SER A 547 -94.84 -39.97 -58.22
C SER A 547 -94.88 -40.88 -59.47
N ASP A 548 -94.46 -42.14 -59.35
CA ASP A 548 -94.39 -43.06 -60.51
C ASP A 548 -95.77 -43.56 -60.98
N ILE A 549 -96.79 -43.47 -60.13
CA ILE A 549 -98.19 -43.83 -60.44
C ILE A 549 -98.92 -42.73 -61.23
N GLN A 550 -98.43 -41.48 -61.19
CA GLN A 550 -98.99 -40.33 -61.93
C GLN A 550 -98.45 -40.23 -63.37
N ARG A 551 -97.26 -40.80 -63.63
CA ARG A 551 -96.59 -40.77 -64.94
C ARG A 551 -97.34 -41.57 -66.02
N ASP A 552 -98.02 -42.65 -65.62
CA ASP A 552 -98.74 -43.57 -66.51
C ASP A 552 -100.08 -43.00 -67.06
N LYS A 553 -100.57 -41.89 -66.48
CA LYS A 553 -101.78 -41.18 -66.94
C LYS A 553 -101.51 -40.01 -67.90
N ALA A 554 -100.27 -39.52 -67.98
CA ALA A 554 -99.89 -38.38 -68.83
C ALA A 554 -99.57 -38.77 -70.28
N GLU A 555 -99.24 -40.04 -70.54
CA GLU A 555 -98.86 -40.52 -71.89
C GLU A 555 -100.04 -40.60 -72.89
N LYS A 556 -101.30 -40.61 -72.42
CA LYS A 556 -102.49 -40.64 -73.29
C LYS A 556 -102.96 -39.26 -73.79
N ALA A 557 -102.40 -38.17 -73.28
CA ALA A 557 -102.79 -36.80 -73.65
C ALA A 557 -101.90 -36.18 -74.77
N ASN A 558 -100.78 -36.82 -75.11
CA ASN A 558 -99.75 -36.25 -75.99
C ASN A 558 -99.94 -36.52 -77.50
N ALA A 559 -100.92 -37.34 -77.87
CA ALA A 559 -101.13 -37.75 -79.26
C ALA A 559 -101.82 -36.70 -80.16
N GLN A 560 -102.25 -35.57 -79.60
CA GLN A 560 -103.04 -34.56 -80.33
C GLN A 560 -102.32 -33.22 -80.53
N ALA A 561 -101.15 -33.01 -79.91
CA ALA A 561 -100.35 -31.79 -80.05
C ALA A 561 -99.29 -31.86 -81.18
N GLN A 562 -99.01 -33.05 -81.73
CA GLN A 562 -97.94 -33.27 -82.71
C GLN A 562 -98.27 -32.86 -84.16
N LYS A 563 -99.50 -32.43 -84.45
CA LYS A 563 -99.92 -32.09 -85.82
C LYS A 563 -99.83 -30.59 -86.18
N SER A 564 -99.55 -29.71 -85.21
CA SER A 564 -99.48 -28.25 -85.42
C SER A 564 -98.05 -27.67 -85.41
N ALA A 565 -97.02 -28.46 -85.05
CA ALA A 565 -95.64 -27.99 -84.89
C ALA A 565 -94.76 -28.06 -86.16
N GLN A 566 -95.10 -28.90 -87.14
CA GLN A 566 -94.13 -29.26 -88.21
C GLN A 566 -93.92 -28.23 -89.34
N LEU A 567 -94.65 -27.11 -89.38
CA LEU A 567 -94.54 -26.14 -90.49
C LEU A 567 -94.02 -24.74 -90.09
N ALA A 568 -93.77 -24.50 -88.80
CA ALA A 568 -93.17 -23.24 -88.30
C ALA A 568 -91.69 -23.39 -87.88
N GLU A 569 -91.22 -24.62 -87.63
CA GLU A 569 -89.94 -24.92 -86.98
C GLU A 569 -88.73 -24.89 -87.93
N ALA A 570 -88.92 -25.05 -89.23
CA ALA A 570 -87.80 -25.25 -90.16
C ALA A 570 -87.06 -23.96 -90.60
N ARG A 571 -87.62 -22.76 -90.35
CA ARG A 571 -87.01 -21.48 -90.80
C ARG A 571 -86.53 -20.56 -89.66
N ALA A 572 -86.99 -20.78 -88.43
CA ALA A 572 -86.56 -19.99 -87.26
C ALA A 572 -85.27 -20.52 -86.60
N ASN A 573 -85.02 -21.83 -86.68
CA ASN A 573 -83.94 -22.49 -85.92
C ASN A 573 -82.52 -22.20 -86.46
N ASP A 574 -82.36 -21.86 -87.75
CA ASP A 574 -81.01 -21.74 -88.34
C ASP A 574 -80.32 -20.38 -88.05
N VAL A 575 -81.10 -19.33 -87.74
CA VAL A 575 -80.58 -18.00 -87.39
C VAL A 575 -80.32 -17.85 -85.88
N ILE A 576 -81.15 -18.49 -85.04
CA ILE A 576 -81.01 -18.45 -83.57
C ILE A 576 -79.82 -19.31 -83.12
N ASN A 577 -79.64 -20.51 -83.69
CA ASN A 577 -78.54 -21.40 -83.28
C ASN A 577 -77.15 -20.79 -83.51
N LYS A 578 -76.94 -20.05 -84.61
CA LYS A 578 -75.66 -19.37 -84.89
C LYS A 578 -75.38 -18.19 -83.97
N GLN A 579 -76.41 -17.47 -83.51
CA GLN A 579 -76.24 -16.35 -82.56
C GLN A 579 -76.01 -16.85 -81.13
N GLU A 580 -76.65 -17.94 -80.71
CA GLU A 580 -76.41 -18.54 -79.39
C GLU A 580 -75.00 -19.17 -79.28
N GLU A 581 -74.48 -19.77 -80.35
CA GLU A 581 -73.15 -20.39 -80.35
C GLU A 581 -72.03 -19.34 -80.23
N LEU A 582 -72.15 -18.21 -80.94
CA LEU A 582 -71.23 -17.07 -80.83
C LEU A 582 -71.32 -16.36 -79.47
N ALA A 583 -72.50 -16.28 -78.87
CA ALA A 583 -72.68 -15.71 -77.52
C ALA A 583 -72.03 -16.59 -76.45
N LYS A 584 -72.24 -17.91 -76.50
CA LYS A 584 -71.60 -18.88 -75.59
C LYS A 584 -70.08 -18.84 -75.68
N GLN A 585 -69.52 -18.75 -76.90
CA GLN A 585 -68.07 -18.64 -77.07
C GLN A 585 -67.51 -17.32 -76.50
N ARG A 586 -68.22 -16.20 -76.64
CA ARG A 586 -67.80 -14.92 -76.05
C ARG A 586 -67.83 -14.92 -74.52
N ASP A 587 -68.88 -15.50 -73.93
CA ASP A 587 -69.01 -15.59 -72.48
C ASP A 587 -67.95 -16.52 -71.89
N GLN A 588 -67.68 -17.66 -72.54
CA GLN A 588 -66.63 -18.58 -72.13
C GLN A 588 -65.22 -17.97 -72.26
N LEU A 589 -64.97 -17.16 -73.31
CA LEU A 589 -63.71 -16.43 -73.47
C LEU A 589 -63.55 -15.32 -72.42
N ALA A 590 -64.64 -14.61 -72.08
CA ALA A 590 -64.64 -13.58 -71.05
C ALA A 590 -64.38 -14.17 -69.65
N GLU A 591 -64.98 -15.33 -69.36
CA GLU A 591 -64.77 -16.05 -68.10
C GLU A 591 -63.34 -16.61 -68.00
N THR A 592 -62.83 -17.16 -69.10
CA THR A 592 -61.43 -17.63 -69.20
C THR A 592 -60.45 -16.48 -68.99
N ASN A 593 -60.64 -15.33 -69.65
CA ASN A 593 -59.78 -14.15 -69.49
C ASN A 593 -59.85 -13.56 -68.07
N LYS A 594 -61.03 -13.60 -67.43
CA LYS A 594 -61.19 -13.18 -66.04
C LYS A 594 -60.42 -14.09 -65.11
N SER A 595 -60.55 -15.42 -65.26
CA SER A 595 -59.81 -16.41 -64.46
C SER A 595 -58.29 -16.28 -64.66
N LEU A 596 -57.85 -16.07 -65.89
CA LEU A 596 -56.44 -15.89 -66.24
C LEU A 596 -55.88 -14.61 -65.61
N SER A 597 -56.61 -13.48 -65.69
CA SER A 597 -56.20 -12.23 -65.06
C SER A 597 -56.09 -12.33 -63.53
N THR A 598 -56.98 -13.09 -62.88
CA THR A 598 -56.90 -13.35 -61.44
C THR A 598 -55.72 -14.26 -61.10
N SER A 599 -55.40 -15.25 -61.94
CA SER A 599 -54.23 -16.11 -61.75
C SER A 599 -52.91 -15.35 -61.93
N PHE A 600 -52.81 -14.45 -62.93
CA PHE A 600 -51.66 -13.58 -63.12
C PHE A 600 -51.44 -12.62 -61.95
N ARG A 601 -52.50 -12.00 -61.42
CA ARG A 601 -52.40 -11.15 -60.22
C ARG A 601 -51.95 -11.93 -58.98
N LYS A 602 -52.42 -13.17 -58.82
CA LYS A 602 -51.98 -14.07 -57.75
C LYS A 602 -50.51 -14.47 -57.90
N ASN A 603 -50.07 -14.77 -59.12
CA ASN A 603 -48.68 -15.13 -59.37
C ASN A 603 -47.73 -13.93 -59.21
N ASP A 604 -48.13 -12.74 -59.64
CA ASP A 604 -47.34 -11.52 -59.44
C ASP A 604 -47.23 -11.15 -57.95
N SER A 605 -48.31 -11.30 -57.17
CA SER A 605 -48.24 -11.09 -55.73
C SER A 605 -47.36 -12.13 -55.03
N LEU A 606 -47.45 -13.41 -55.43
CA LEU A 606 -46.57 -14.47 -54.92
C LEU A 606 -45.10 -14.21 -55.29
N LEU A 607 -44.81 -13.76 -56.51
CA LEU A 607 -43.45 -13.43 -56.96
C LEU A 607 -42.86 -12.30 -56.11
N ARG A 608 -43.63 -11.24 -55.83
CA ARG A 608 -43.18 -10.12 -54.97
C ARG A 608 -42.93 -10.56 -53.53
N VAL A 609 -43.76 -11.44 -52.99
CA VAL A 609 -43.56 -12.00 -51.64
C VAL A 609 -42.30 -12.87 -51.61
N ALA A 610 -42.13 -13.74 -52.63
CA ALA A 610 -40.93 -14.57 -52.76
C ALA A 610 -39.65 -13.71 -52.89
N GLN A 611 -39.70 -12.64 -53.68
CA GLN A 611 -38.57 -11.73 -53.88
C GLN A 611 -38.20 -10.98 -52.59
N ARG A 612 -39.18 -10.47 -51.83
CA ARG A 612 -38.92 -9.90 -50.49
C ARG A 612 -38.32 -10.92 -49.53
N SER A 613 -38.85 -12.14 -49.50
CA SER A 613 -38.31 -13.20 -48.65
C SER A 613 -36.88 -13.59 -49.02
N TYR A 614 -36.53 -13.54 -50.31
CA TYR A 614 -35.17 -13.76 -50.79
C TYR A 614 -34.23 -12.61 -50.38
N GLU A 615 -34.67 -11.35 -50.54
CA GLU A 615 -33.91 -10.18 -50.09
C GLU A 615 -33.65 -10.20 -48.58
N GLU A 616 -34.65 -10.57 -47.77
CA GLU A 616 -34.52 -10.76 -46.33
C GLU A 616 -33.56 -11.90 -45.98
N ALA A 617 -33.62 -13.04 -46.69
CA ALA A 617 -32.71 -14.16 -46.48
C ALA A 617 -31.25 -13.79 -46.81
N VAL A 618 -31.01 -13.04 -47.89
CA VAL A 618 -29.67 -12.54 -48.25
C VAL A 618 -29.15 -11.55 -47.22
N ALA A 619 -30.01 -10.66 -46.69
CA ALA A 619 -29.64 -9.74 -45.63
C ALA A 619 -29.30 -10.48 -44.33
N GLN A 620 -30.07 -11.51 -43.97
CA GLN A 620 -29.78 -12.38 -42.82
C GLN A 620 -28.47 -13.15 -43.00
N GLN A 621 -28.18 -13.67 -44.20
CA GLN A 621 -26.92 -14.35 -44.48
C GLN A 621 -25.72 -13.41 -44.28
N LYS A 622 -25.76 -12.20 -44.86
CA LYS A 622 -24.68 -11.20 -44.68
C LYS A 622 -24.51 -10.80 -43.22
N TYR A 623 -25.61 -10.67 -42.48
CA TYR A 623 -25.55 -10.40 -41.05
C TYR A 623 -24.92 -11.55 -40.26
N ALA A 624 -25.22 -12.80 -40.63
CA ALA A 624 -24.60 -13.99 -40.02
C ALA A 624 -23.10 -14.10 -40.33
N GLU A 625 -22.68 -13.81 -41.57
CA GLU A 625 -21.27 -13.77 -41.99
C GLU A 625 -20.49 -12.73 -41.18
N LEU A 626 -21.01 -11.50 -41.09
CA LEU A 626 -20.39 -10.42 -40.29
C LEU A 626 -20.30 -10.80 -38.80
N LYS A 627 -21.32 -11.47 -38.27
CA LYS A 627 -21.31 -11.96 -36.88
C LYS A 627 -20.27 -13.07 -36.67
N SER A 628 -20.06 -13.94 -37.66
CA SER A 628 -19.00 -14.96 -37.63
C SER A 628 -17.62 -14.30 -37.62
N GLU A 629 -17.40 -13.32 -38.49
CA GLU A 629 -16.11 -12.60 -38.56
C GLU A 629 -15.79 -11.85 -37.25
N ILE A 630 -16.79 -11.23 -36.63
CA ILE A 630 -16.64 -10.62 -35.29
C ILE A 630 -16.32 -11.69 -34.25
N ALA A 631 -16.99 -12.84 -34.26
CA ALA A 631 -16.72 -13.93 -33.32
C ALA A 631 -15.31 -14.51 -33.49
N ASP A 632 -14.82 -14.66 -34.73
CA ASP A 632 -13.45 -15.10 -35.02
C ASP A 632 -12.42 -14.07 -34.53
N PHE A 633 -12.68 -12.78 -34.74
CA PHE A 633 -11.84 -11.70 -34.22
C PHE A 633 -11.81 -11.69 -32.68
N GLU A 634 -12.97 -11.84 -32.03
CA GLU A 634 -13.08 -11.93 -30.57
C GLU A 634 -12.35 -13.16 -30.02
N THR A 635 -12.42 -14.29 -30.72
CA THR A 635 -11.72 -15.54 -30.35
C THR A 635 -10.21 -15.36 -30.45
N ASN A 636 -9.70 -14.85 -31.59
CA ASN A 636 -8.27 -14.56 -31.76
C ASN A 636 -7.75 -13.56 -30.71
N ARG A 637 -8.57 -12.56 -30.37
CA ARG A 637 -8.25 -11.61 -29.29
C ARG A 637 -8.24 -12.29 -27.93
N ALA A 638 -9.19 -13.18 -27.65
CA ALA A 638 -9.23 -13.95 -26.40
C ALA A 638 -8.01 -14.86 -26.27
N ASP A 639 -7.58 -15.52 -27.34
CA ASP A 639 -6.39 -16.38 -27.37
C ASP A 639 -5.10 -15.58 -27.13
N SER A 640 -4.97 -14.41 -27.78
CA SER A 640 -3.83 -13.49 -27.53
C SER A 640 -3.81 -12.99 -26.09
N LEU A 641 -4.97 -12.63 -25.53
CA LEU A 641 -5.08 -12.19 -24.14
C LEU A 641 -4.78 -13.34 -23.16
N ALA A 642 -5.21 -14.56 -23.47
CA ALA A 642 -4.91 -15.75 -22.66
C ALA A 642 -3.40 -16.03 -22.63
N ALA A 643 -2.72 -15.95 -23.78
CA ALA A 643 -1.27 -16.08 -23.87
C ALA A 643 -0.54 -14.98 -23.09
N ASP A 644 -1.01 -13.74 -23.15
CA ASP A 644 -0.45 -12.62 -22.38
C ASP A 644 -0.65 -12.80 -20.86
N VAL A 645 -1.82 -13.30 -20.44
CA VAL A 645 -2.12 -13.60 -19.04
C VAL A 645 -1.24 -14.75 -18.54
N GLU A 646 -1.07 -15.81 -19.33
CA GLU A 646 -0.18 -16.92 -19.01
C GLU A 646 1.27 -16.44 -18.86
N ALA A 647 1.77 -15.64 -19.80
CA ALA A 647 3.12 -15.08 -19.73
C ALA A 647 3.33 -14.24 -18.45
N ARG A 648 2.37 -13.37 -18.09
CA ARG A 648 2.44 -12.57 -16.87
C ARG A 648 2.39 -13.42 -15.60
N LEU A 649 1.54 -14.45 -15.57
CA LEU A 649 1.48 -15.41 -14.48
C LEU A 649 2.84 -16.10 -14.29
N MET A 650 3.44 -16.57 -15.38
CA MET A 650 4.73 -17.27 -15.33
C MET A 650 5.89 -16.34 -14.94
N LEU A 651 5.88 -15.07 -15.36
CA LEU A 651 6.83 -14.06 -14.88
C LEU A 651 6.66 -13.76 -13.38
N SER A 652 5.41 -13.72 -12.89
CA SER A 652 5.13 -13.55 -11.46
C SER A 652 5.62 -14.74 -10.64
N ILE A 653 5.41 -15.96 -11.13
CA ILE A 653 5.92 -17.19 -10.52
C ILE A 653 7.45 -17.19 -10.53
N ALA A 654 8.07 -16.80 -11.64
CA ALA A 654 9.52 -16.66 -11.74
C ALA A 654 10.07 -15.73 -10.65
N GLN A 655 9.53 -14.52 -10.51
CA GLN A 655 9.93 -13.57 -9.46
C GLN A 655 9.68 -14.13 -8.05
N SER A 656 8.56 -14.84 -7.85
CA SER A 656 8.27 -15.52 -6.58
C SER A 656 9.34 -16.57 -6.22
N LEU A 657 9.77 -17.38 -7.20
CA LEU A 657 10.83 -18.38 -7.02
C LEU A 657 12.16 -17.73 -6.65
N GLU A 658 12.52 -16.64 -7.33
CA GLU A 658 13.76 -15.90 -7.04
C GLU A 658 13.76 -15.35 -5.60
N VAL A 659 12.66 -14.73 -5.16
CA VAL A 659 12.53 -14.22 -3.79
C VAL A 659 12.53 -15.35 -2.76
N LYS A 660 11.81 -16.46 -3.04
CA LYS A 660 11.77 -17.62 -2.15
C LYS A 660 13.14 -18.28 -2.01
N SER A 661 13.94 -18.36 -3.09
CA SER A 661 15.29 -18.96 -3.08
C SER A 661 16.18 -18.40 -1.96
N LYS A 662 16.03 -17.10 -1.65
CA LYS A 662 16.74 -16.42 -0.57
C LYS A 662 16.37 -16.97 0.82
N SER A 663 15.11 -17.33 1.03
CA SER A 663 14.59 -17.86 2.31
C SER A 663 14.77 -19.37 2.51
N ILE A 664 15.07 -20.13 1.45
CA ILE A 664 15.17 -21.60 1.52
C ILE A 664 16.52 -22.02 2.13
N ASP A 665 16.53 -22.75 3.24
CA ASP A 665 17.78 -23.16 3.89
C ASP A 665 18.55 -24.27 3.12
N ASP A 666 17.85 -25.17 2.42
CA ASP A 666 18.48 -26.18 1.57
C ASP A 666 19.14 -25.51 0.34
N LYS A 667 20.47 -25.59 0.28
CA LYS A 667 21.29 -25.00 -0.79
C LYS A 667 20.98 -25.54 -2.18
N ASN A 668 20.68 -26.84 -2.33
CA ASN A 668 20.29 -27.42 -3.60
C ASN A 668 18.90 -26.92 -4.02
N LEU A 669 17.94 -26.91 -3.10
CA LEU A 669 16.59 -26.42 -3.40
C LEU A 669 16.57 -24.92 -3.70
N ALA A 670 17.35 -24.11 -2.97
CA ALA A 670 17.54 -22.69 -3.26
C ALA A 670 18.13 -22.46 -4.65
N GLY A 671 19.17 -23.21 -5.02
CA GLY A 671 19.78 -23.13 -6.34
C GLY A 671 18.85 -23.58 -7.47
N ASN A 672 18.08 -24.66 -7.27
CA ASN A 672 17.06 -25.06 -8.23
C ASN A 672 15.95 -24.00 -8.36
N ALA A 673 15.50 -23.40 -7.26
CA ALA A 673 14.43 -22.40 -7.29
C ALA A 673 14.85 -21.14 -8.05
N ALA A 674 16.05 -20.62 -7.78
CA ALA A 674 16.58 -19.48 -8.52
C ALA A 674 16.77 -19.81 -10.01
N LEU A 675 17.34 -20.97 -10.33
CA LEU A 675 17.56 -21.34 -11.72
C LEU A 675 16.24 -21.59 -12.49
N GLN A 676 15.23 -22.17 -11.84
CA GLN A 676 13.91 -22.36 -12.42
C GLN A 676 13.19 -21.02 -12.61
N GLY A 677 13.35 -20.09 -11.67
CA GLY A 677 12.91 -18.70 -11.79
C GLY A 677 13.50 -18.05 -13.05
N TYR A 678 14.82 -18.09 -13.20
CA TYR A 678 15.52 -17.61 -14.40
C TYR A 678 15.04 -18.28 -15.70
N ALA A 679 14.81 -19.60 -15.68
CA ALA A 679 14.35 -20.34 -16.85
C ALA A 679 12.95 -19.91 -17.31
N PHE A 680 12.00 -19.75 -16.38
CA PHE A 680 10.68 -19.20 -16.68
C PHE A 680 10.76 -17.75 -17.13
N HIS A 681 11.58 -16.94 -16.46
CA HIS A 681 11.78 -15.55 -16.80
C HIS A 681 12.26 -15.38 -18.25
N THR A 682 13.24 -16.18 -18.66
CA THR A 682 13.78 -16.18 -20.03
C THR A 682 12.76 -16.72 -21.04
N ARG A 683 12.05 -17.81 -20.71
CA ARG A 683 11.06 -18.45 -21.60
C ARG A 683 9.89 -17.53 -21.95
N TYR A 684 9.45 -16.71 -21.00
CA TYR A 684 8.32 -15.80 -21.15
C TYR A 684 8.75 -14.33 -21.38
N ASN A 685 9.94 -14.12 -21.97
CA ASN A 685 10.46 -12.81 -22.40
C ASN A 685 10.51 -11.74 -21.30
N GLY A 686 10.94 -12.12 -20.10
CA GLY A 686 11.19 -11.19 -18.99
C GLY A 686 12.32 -10.19 -19.29
N LYS A 687 12.39 -9.12 -18.49
CA LYS A 687 13.41 -8.07 -18.65
C LYS A 687 14.81 -8.61 -18.38
N LYS A 688 15.74 -8.59 -19.35
CA LYS A 688 17.12 -9.08 -19.17
C LYS A 688 17.77 -8.68 -17.83
N TYR A 689 17.60 -7.44 -17.39
CA TYR A 689 18.15 -6.93 -16.14
C TYR A 689 17.08 -6.80 -15.04
N ASP A 690 16.44 -7.91 -14.66
CA ASP A 690 15.46 -7.95 -13.57
C ASP A 690 16.18 -8.12 -12.20
N PRO A 691 16.02 -7.19 -11.26
CA PRO A 691 16.67 -7.25 -9.94
C PRO A 691 16.34 -8.52 -9.14
N TYR A 692 15.13 -9.06 -9.28
CA TYR A 692 14.74 -10.26 -8.56
C TYR A 692 15.54 -11.47 -9.05
N VAL A 693 15.71 -11.60 -10.37
CA VAL A 693 16.50 -12.67 -11.00
C VAL A 693 17.96 -12.60 -10.57
N PHE A 694 18.56 -11.41 -10.62
CA PHE A 694 19.93 -11.23 -10.11
C PHE A 694 20.03 -11.62 -8.65
N GLN A 695 19.11 -11.14 -7.82
CA GLN A 695 19.14 -11.40 -6.39
C GLN A 695 19.05 -12.90 -6.10
N GLY A 696 18.08 -13.61 -6.68
CA GLY A 696 17.94 -15.05 -6.43
C GLY A 696 19.14 -15.85 -6.91
N LEU A 697 19.67 -15.57 -8.11
CA LEU A 697 20.88 -16.22 -8.62
C LEU A 697 22.12 -15.93 -7.75
N TYR A 698 22.31 -14.69 -7.28
CA TYR A 698 23.42 -14.33 -6.39
C TYR A 698 23.35 -15.04 -5.03
N TYR A 699 22.18 -15.05 -4.39
CA TYR A 699 22.01 -15.71 -3.11
C TYR A 699 22.09 -17.23 -3.23
N ALA A 700 21.63 -17.80 -4.35
CA ALA A 700 21.83 -19.21 -4.67
C ALA A 700 23.33 -19.57 -4.77
N LEU A 701 24.13 -18.81 -5.53
CA LEU A 701 25.58 -19.03 -5.63
C LEU A 701 26.28 -18.86 -4.28
N THR A 702 25.85 -17.89 -3.49
CA THR A 702 26.35 -17.66 -2.12
C THR A 702 26.09 -18.88 -1.21
N LYS A 703 24.93 -19.52 -1.31
CA LYS A 703 24.61 -20.73 -0.54
C LYS A 703 25.35 -21.98 -1.05
N LEU A 704 25.51 -22.11 -2.36
CA LEU A 704 26.16 -23.27 -2.99
C LEU A 704 27.70 -23.24 -2.84
N SER A 705 28.31 -22.06 -2.97
CA SER A 705 29.77 -21.89 -3.02
C SER A 705 30.36 -21.15 -1.81
N GLY A 706 29.52 -20.67 -0.89
CA GLY A 706 29.93 -19.84 0.24
C GLY A 706 30.01 -18.35 -0.10
N ASN A 707 30.09 -17.51 0.94
CA ASN A 707 30.00 -16.05 0.83
C ASN A 707 31.15 -15.37 0.08
N ASN A 708 32.24 -16.10 -0.16
CA ASN A 708 33.45 -15.57 -0.80
C ASN A 708 33.66 -16.16 -2.20
N TYR A 709 32.64 -16.76 -2.82
CA TYR A 709 32.74 -17.41 -4.14
C TYR A 709 33.19 -16.48 -5.26
N ASN A 710 33.01 -15.18 -5.05
CA ASN A 710 33.36 -14.12 -5.98
C ASN A 710 34.41 -13.15 -5.43
N ALA A 711 35.13 -13.55 -4.38
CA ALA A 711 36.13 -12.73 -3.71
C ALA A 711 37.55 -13.21 -4.03
N VAL A 712 38.40 -12.29 -4.48
CA VAL A 712 39.85 -12.48 -4.63
C VAL A 712 40.54 -11.77 -3.47
N LYS A 713 41.28 -12.53 -2.65
CA LYS A 713 42.02 -11.98 -1.51
C LYS A 713 43.47 -11.70 -1.88
N MET A 714 43.91 -10.48 -1.60
CA MET A 714 45.29 -10.06 -1.82
C MET A 714 46.23 -10.69 -0.78
N PRO A 715 47.40 -11.20 -1.20
CA PRO A 715 48.36 -11.78 -0.28
C PRO A 715 49.03 -10.70 0.58
N GLY A 716 49.12 -10.92 1.89
CA GLY A 716 49.78 -10.01 2.83
C GLY A 716 48.86 -9.58 3.97
N ASN A 717 48.81 -8.28 4.26
CA ASN A 717 47.99 -7.75 5.34
C ASN A 717 46.51 -7.76 4.94
N TYR A 718 45.75 -8.72 5.48
CA TYR A 718 44.31 -8.85 5.24
C TYR A 718 43.44 -7.73 5.84
N LYS A 719 44.04 -6.65 6.35
CA LYS A 719 43.33 -5.43 6.79
C LYS A 719 43.62 -4.22 5.89
N SER A 720 44.24 -4.44 4.74
CA SER A 720 44.53 -3.38 3.77
C SER A 720 43.24 -2.83 3.15
N LYS A 721 43.14 -1.53 2.98
CA LYS A 721 42.05 -0.88 2.24
C LYS A 721 42.48 -0.78 0.78
N MET A 722 41.77 -1.45 -0.12
CA MET A 722 42.05 -1.38 -1.56
C MET A 722 41.37 -0.13 -2.10
N PHE A 723 42.14 0.89 -2.43
CA PHE A 723 41.62 2.20 -2.80
C PHE A 723 41.38 2.39 -4.28
N ALA A 724 42.07 1.62 -5.13
CA ALA A 724 41.96 1.78 -6.58
C ALA A 724 42.07 0.47 -7.34
N LEU A 725 41.47 0.48 -8.53
CA LEU A 725 41.33 -0.63 -9.43
C LEU A 725 41.50 -0.15 -10.88
N ALA A 726 42.27 -0.90 -11.68
CA ALA A 726 42.39 -0.66 -13.11
C ALA A 726 42.26 -1.99 -13.85
N VAL A 727 41.23 -2.12 -14.68
CA VAL A 727 40.90 -3.37 -15.39
C VAL A 727 41.39 -3.33 -16.83
N SER A 728 42.01 -4.42 -17.27
CA SER A 728 42.44 -4.60 -18.66
C SER A 728 41.24 -4.61 -19.59
N GLN A 729 41.39 -3.89 -20.70
CA GLN A 729 40.44 -3.86 -21.81
C GLN A 729 40.82 -4.87 -22.91
N LYS A 730 41.87 -5.67 -22.71
CA LYS A 730 42.30 -6.71 -23.68
C LYS A 730 42.27 -8.11 -23.11
N THR A 731 42.46 -8.23 -21.79
CA THR A 731 42.62 -9.51 -21.08
C THR A 731 41.75 -9.53 -19.84
N SER A 732 41.68 -10.67 -19.16
CA SER A 732 41.02 -10.80 -17.86
C SER A 732 41.84 -10.30 -16.68
N SER A 733 42.94 -9.57 -16.92
CA SER A 733 43.79 -9.02 -15.87
C SER A 733 43.21 -7.74 -15.26
N PHE A 734 43.50 -7.53 -13.97
CA PHE A 734 43.27 -6.27 -13.28
C PHE A 734 44.49 -5.90 -12.42
N PHE A 735 44.65 -4.61 -12.15
CA PHE A 735 45.62 -4.07 -11.22
C PHE A 735 44.88 -3.40 -10.06
N THR A 736 45.37 -3.58 -8.84
CA THR A 736 44.77 -2.94 -7.67
C THR A 736 45.83 -2.53 -6.66
N THR A 737 45.51 -1.54 -5.84
CA THR A 737 46.43 -0.96 -4.87
C THR A 737 45.68 -0.41 -3.67
N GLY A 738 46.40 -0.20 -2.56
CA GLY A 738 45.77 0.20 -1.32
C GLY A 738 46.66 0.99 -0.36
N ASN A 739 46.21 1.05 0.89
CA ASN A 739 46.91 1.76 1.96
C ASN A 739 48.26 1.13 2.37
N ASP A 740 48.54 -0.10 1.94
CA ASP A 740 49.82 -0.78 2.15
C ASP A 740 50.90 -0.41 1.13
N GLY A 741 50.56 0.44 0.15
CA GLY A 741 51.50 0.93 -0.85
C GLY A 741 51.92 -0.12 -1.88
N ARG A 742 51.30 -1.30 -1.89
CA ARG A 742 51.59 -2.38 -2.84
C ARG A 742 50.65 -2.33 -4.03
N ILE A 743 51.18 -2.60 -5.21
CA ILE A 743 50.39 -2.77 -6.43
C ILE A 743 50.35 -4.26 -6.76
N PHE A 744 49.16 -4.83 -6.86
CA PHE A 744 48.93 -6.21 -7.23
C PHE A 744 48.41 -6.31 -8.66
N LYS A 745 48.82 -7.37 -9.37
CA LYS A 745 48.16 -7.82 -10.60
C LYS A 745 47.41 -9.12 -10.32
N GLY A 746 46.15 -9.19 -10.73
CA GLY A 746 45.35 -10.40 -10.65
C GLY A 746 44.57 -10.65 -11.94
N ASP A 747 43.82 -11.74 -11.95
CA ASP A 747 42.99 -12.16 -13.07
C ASP A 747 41.57 -12.49 -12.56
N PHE A 748 40.56 -11.78 -13.07
CA PHE A 748 39.19 -11.87 -12.55
C PHE A 748 38.43 -13.11 -13.04
N MET A 749 38.89 -13.77 -14.10
CA MET A 749 38.26 -14.99 -14.60
C MET A 749 38.71 -16.22 -13.82
N SER A 750 40.01 -16.32 -13.54
CA SER A 750 40.62 -17.38 -12.74
C SER A 750 40.58 -17.11 -11.24
N GLN A 751 40.23 -15.89 -10.83
CA GLN A 751 40.19 -15.43 -9.44
C GLN A 751 41.55 -15.59 -8.72
N LYS A 752 42.65 -15.37 -9.43
CA LYS A 752 44.02 -15.52 -8.91
C LYS A 752 44.77 -14.19 -8.88
N VAL A 753 45.75 -14.11 -7.99
CA VAL A 753 46.70 -12.99 -7.90
C VAL A 753 48.06 -13.48 -8.36
N ASP A 754 48.64 -12.83 -9.37
CA ASP A 754 49.87 -13.28 -10.02
C ASP A 754 51.11 -12.81 -9.25
N ARG A 755 51.26 -11.48 -9.06
CA ARG A 755 52.50 -10.89 -8.51
C ARG A 755 52.28 -9.48 -7.94
N VAL A 756 53.06 -9.12 -6.92
CA VAL A 756 53.27 -7.73 -6.48
C VAL A 756 54.15 -7.02 -7.51
N VAL A 757 53.60 -6.02 -8.18
CA VAL A 757 54.28 -5.21 -9.21
C VAL A 757 55.27 -4.23 -8.55
N ASN A 758 54.92 -3.70 -7.37
CA ASN A 758 55.76 -2.79 -6.60
C ASN A 758 55.33 -2.74 -5.13
N GLU A 759 56.25 -2.39 -4.22
CA GLU A 759 55.99 -2.22 -2.78
C GLU A 759 56.64 -0.93 -2.27
N LYS A 760 55.87 -0.07 -1.58
CA LYS A 760 56.34 1.21 -1.04
C LYS A 760 55.77 1.56 0.34
N LYS A 761 56.35 2.61 0.96
CA LYS A 761 55.97 3.15 2.28
C LYS A 761 54.70 4.00 2.29
N PHE A 762 54.29 4.59 1.16
CA PHE A 762 53.15 5.50 1.12
C PHE A 762 51.89 4.80 0.63
N PRO A 763 50.71 5.10 1.21
CA PRO A 763 49.42 4.67 0.68
C PRO A 763 49.23 5.09 -0.78
N ASN A 764 48.85 4.15 -1.65
CA ASN A 764 48.49 4.43 -3.03
C ASN A 764 46.98 4.71 -3.12
N ARG A 765 46.58 5.70 -3.92
CA ARG A 765 45.20 6.21 -3.96
C ARG A 765 44.48 5.96 -5.27
N VAL A 766 45.20 5.95 -6.39
CA VAL A 766 44.60 5.81 -7.73
C VAL A 766 45.54 5.05 -8.66
N LEU A 767 44.95 4.23 -9.54
CA LEU A 767 45.64 3.59 -10.65
C LEU A 767 44.95 3.93 -11.96
N ALA A 768 45.73 4.08 -13.02
CA ALA A 768 45.20 4.22 -14.38
C ALA A 768 46.04 3.39 -15.35
N LEU A 769 45.37 2.63 -16.22
CA LEU A 769 46.03 1.84 -17.25
C LEU A 769 45.92 2.56 -18.60
N SER A 770 47.02 2.64 -19.35
CA SER A 770 47.00 3.20 -20.70
C SER A 770 46.17 2.31 -21.64
N ARG A 771 45.57 2.91 -22.66
CA ARG A 771 44.71 2.20 -23.63
C ARG A 771 45.44 1.08 -24.38
N ASP A 772 46.74 1.25 -24.62
CA ASP A 772 47.60 0.23 -25.21
C ASP A 772 48.08 -0.82 -24.19
N GLU A 773 47.80 -0.62 -22.90
CA GLU A 773 48.20 -1.45 -21.76
C GLU A 773 49.70 -1.62 -21.59
N LYS A 774 50.48 -0.65 -22.08
CA LYS A 774 51.94 -0.61 -21.91
C LYS A 774 52.39 0.17 -20.68
N TYR A 775 51.54 1.04 -20.16
CA TYR A 775 51.86 1.92 -19.05
C TYR A 775 50.79 1.83 -17.97
N LEU A 776 51.24 1.70 -16.72
CA LEU A 776 50.41 1.81 -15.53
C LEU A 776 50.85 3.05 -14.77
N VAL A 777 49.89 3.91 -14.41
CA VAL A 777 50.15 5.14 -13.66
C VAL A 777 49.60 4.98 -12.25
N ASN A 778 50.41 5.35 -11.25
CA ASN A 778 50.05 5.30 -9.84
C ASN A 778 50.11 6.70 -9.22
N GLY A 779 49.03 7.08 -8.55
CA GLY A 779 48.97 8.24 -7.67
C GLY A 779 48.91 7.79 -6.21
N SER A 780 49.65 8.47 -5.33
CA SER A 780 49.75 8.14 -3.91
C SER A 780 49.57 9.37 -3.03
N ASP A 781 49.71 9.20 -1.71
CA ASP A 781 49.80 10.31 -0.75
C ASP A 781 51.08 11.16 -0.91
N SER A 782 51.95 10.82 -1.88
CA SER A 782 53.09 11.65 -2.27
C SER A 782 52.70 12.79 -3.20
N SER A 783 53.63 13.72 -3.42
CA SER A 783 53.45 14.88 -4.30
C SER A 783 53.82 14.62 -5.77
N TYR A 784 54.10 13.37 -6.13
CA TYR A 784 54.50 12.97 -7.47
C TYR A 784 53.64 11.82 -8.00
N VAL A 785 53.59 11.71 -9.32
CA VAL A 785 52.93 10.60 -10.02
C VAL A 785 54.00 9.60 -10.49
N GLU A 786 53.68 8.31 -10.46
CA GLU A 786 54.60 7.25 -10.90
C GLU A 786 54.09 6.60 -12.17
N ILE A 787 54.98 6.43 -13.16
CA ILE A 787 54.66 5.76 -14.42
C ILE A 787 55.49 4.48 -14.52
N PHE A 788 54.82 3.34 -14.57
CA PHE A 788 55.40 2.03 -14.76
C PHE A 788 55.27 1.62 -16.23
N SER A 789 56.37 1.15 -16.82
CA SER A 789 56.31 0.44 -18.09
C SER A 789 56.03 -1.04 -17.83
N LEU A 790 54.93 -1.54 -18.38
CA LEU A 790 54.53 -2.96 -18.29
C LEU A 790 55.33 -3.85 -19.26
N ASP A 791 55.88 -3.27 -20.33
CA ASP A 791 56.80 -3.94 -21.25
C ASP A 791 58.19 -4.16 -20.63
N ASN A 792 58.64 -3.25 -19.76
CA ASN A 792 59.92 -3.33 -19.07
C ASN A 792 59.79 -3.08 -17.56
N PRO A 793 59.21 -4.04 -16.81
CA PRO A 793 58.98 -3.88 -15.37
C PRO A 793 60.28 -3.77 -14.55
N ALA A 794 61.43 -4.15 -15.11
CA ALA A 794 62.73 -4.07 -14.42
C ALA A 794 63.30 -2.65 -14.34
N ALA A 795 62.85 -1.72 -15.19
CA ALA A 795 63.37 -0.35 -15.25
C ALA A 795 62.93 0.53 -14.05
N GLY A 796 62.00 0.06 -13.23
CA GLY A 796 61.39 0.84 -12.14
C GLY A 796 60.46 1.96 -12.64
N PRO A 797 59.73 2.63 -11.74
CA PRO A 797 58.83 3.71 -12.12
C PRO A 797 59.58 4.99 -12.48
N ARG A 798 59.12 5.67 -13.53
CA ARG A 798 59.46 7.08 -13.77
C ARG A 798 58.64 7.97 -12.84
N LEU A 799 59.32 8.85 -12.10
CA LEU A 799 58.66 9.84 -11.23
C LEU A 799 58.38 11.13 -11.99
N VAL A 800 57.13 11.59 -11.94
CA VAL A 800 56.69 12.86 -12.51
C VAL A 800 56.44 13.84 -11.37
N LEU A 801 57.31 14.83 -11.27
CA LEU A 801 57.23 15.87 -10.24
C LEU A 801 56.32 17.02 -10.70
N GLY A 802 55.71 17.72 -9.74
CA GLY A 802 55.00 18.98 -9.99
C GLY A 802 53.90 19.28 -8.98
N HIS A 803 53.13 18.26 -8.61
CA HIS A 803 52.10 18.41 -7.57
C HIS A 803 52.71 18.75 -6.21
N ARG A 804 51.90 19.34 -5.34
CA ARG A 804 52.30 19.76 -3.98
C ARG A 804 51.46 19.10 -2.89
N GLY A 805 50.61 18.14 -3.26
CA GLY A 805 49.73 17.41 -2.35
C GLY A 805 49.39 16.03 -2.91
N VAL A 806 48.50 15.34 -2.20
CA VAL A 806 48.04 13.99 -2.54
C VAL A 806 47.45 13.96 -3.95
N ILE A 807 47.76 12.91 -4.71
CA ILE A 807 47.12 12.65 -6.00
C ILE A 807 45.77 11.98 -5.75
N THR A 808 44.69 12.59 -6.23
CA THR A 808 43.32 12.16 -5.92
C THR A 808 42.71 11.28 -7.00
N ASP A 809 43.04 11.53 -8.27
CA ASP A 809 42.56 10.78 -9.41
C ASP A 809 43.50 10.96 -10.64
N VAL A 810 43.46 10.02 -11.58
CA VAL A 810 44.26 10.01 -12.82
C VAL A 810 43.46 9.36 -13.95
N LYS A 811 43.37 10.01 -15.11
CA LYS A 811 42.72 9.45 -16.32
C LYS A 811 43.55 9.69 -17.58
N PHE A 812 43.69 8.66 -18.42
CA PHE A 812 44.37 8.75 -19.71
C PHE A 812 43.49 9.46 -20.75
N LEU A 813 44.12 10.23 -21.63
CA LEU A 813 43.42 10.83 -22.77
C LEU A 813 43.11 9.75 -23.83
N PRO A 814 41.91 9.78 -24.45
CA PRO A 814 41.51 8.78 -25.45
C PRO A 814 42.42 8.70 -26.69
N ASP A 815 43.13 9.78 -27.00
CA ASP A 815 44.07 9.92 -28.13
C ASP A 815 45.47 9.37 -27.82
N GLY A 816 45.75 9.00 -26.57
CA GLY A 816 47.07 8.50 -26.15
C GLY A 816 48.15 9.58 -26.02
N SER A 817 47.81 10.87 -26.07
CA SER A 817 48.80 11.94 -25.94
C SER A 817 49.39 12.07 -24.52
N GLY A 818 48.70 11.55 -23.52
CA GLY A 818 49.09 11.67 -22.11
C GLY A 818 47.99 11.23 -21.15
N PHE A 819 48.12 11.62 -19.89
CA PHE A 819 47.08 11.51 -18.87
C PHE A 819 46.93 12.83 -18.12
N ILE A 820 45.77 13.01 -17.50
CA ILE A 820 45.49 14.12 -16.58
C ILE A 820 45.49 13.58 -15.16
N SER A 821 46.20 14.25 -14.26
CA SER A 821 46.18 13.98 -12.83
C SER A 821 45.53 15.13 -12.06
N SER A 822 44.66 14.79 -11.10
CA SER A 822 44.11 15.72 -10.13
C SER A 822 44.79 15.55 -8.76
N SER A 823 44.85 16.64 -8.00
CA SER A 823 45.47 16.62 -6.68
C SER A 823 44.71 17.49 -5.69
N ALA A 824 44.85 17.14 -4.41
CA ALA A 824 44.42 17.97 -3.28
C ALA A 824 45.13 19.34 -3.23
N ASP A 825 46.19 19.54 -4.03
CA ASP A 825 46.80 20.86 -4.25
C ASP A 825 45.95 21.83 -5.10
N ARG A 826 44.76 21.37 -5.52
CA ARG A 826 43.75 22.13 -6.29
C ARG A 826 44.14 22.37 -7.75
N THR A 827 45.04 21.56 -8.29
CA THR A 827 45.49 21.67 -9.69
C THR A 827 45.18 20.41 -10.49
N LEU A 828 44.94 20.62 -11.79
CA LEU A 828 44.97 19.58 -12.81
C LEU A 828 46.26 19.72 -13.61
N ARG A 829 46.94 18.60 -13.86
CA ARG A 829 48.14 18.54 -14.68
C ARG A 829 47.99 17.56 -15.83
N LEU A 830 48.43 17.98 -17.02
CA LEU A 830 48.56 17.12 -18.19
C LEU A 830 50.00 16.61 -18.25
N THR A 831 50.17 15.30 -18.32
CA THR A 831 51.48 14.65 -18.37
C THR A 831 51.60 13.74 -19.58
N ASN A 832 52.69 13.88 -20.33
CA ASN A 832 53.03 12.93 -21.37
C ASN A 832 53.68 11.70 -20.72
N HIS A 833 53.04 10.54 -20.89
CA HIS A 833 53.48 9.32 -20.21
C HIS A 833 54.78 8.72 -20.77
N ILE A 834 55.17 9.09 -22.01
CA ILE A 834 56.39 8.63 -22.69
C ILE A 834 57.59 9.50 -22.32
N SER A 835 57.46 10.83 -22.30
CA SER A 835 58.55 11.74 -21.95
C SER A 835 58.66 11.99 -20.43
N GLY A 836 57.53 11.94 -19.71
CA GLY A 836 57.42 12.36 -18.32
C GLY A 836 57.25 13.87 -18.13
N GLU A 837 57.16 14.64 -19.22
CA GLU A 837 56.90 16.08 -19.15
C GLU A 837 55.49 16.35 -18.63
N SER A 838 55.38 17.28 -17.68
CA SER A 838 54.14 17.61 -16.97
C SER A 838 53.89 19.11 -16.99
N LYS A 839 52.66 19.51 -17.33
CA LYS A 839 52.21 20.89 -17.41
C LYS A 839 50.95 21.07 -16.57
N GLN A 840 50.93 22.11 -15.72
CA GLN A 840 49.70 22.54 -15.06
C GLN A 840 48.76 23.18 -16.07
N ILE A 841 47.53 22.66 -16.14
CA ILE A 841 46.50 23.13 -17.08
C ILE A 841 45.42 23.96 -16.39
N VAL A 842 45.03 23.62 -15.16
CA VAL A 842 43.99 24.32 -14.41
C VAL A 842 44.40 24.43 -12.94
N ALA A 843 44.09 25.56 -12.30
CA ALA A 843 44.16 25.75 -10.85
C ALA A 843 42.82 26.28 -10.34
N LEU A 844 42.29 25.67 -9.28
CA LEU A 844 40.97 25.95 -8.73
C LEU A 844 41.06 26.46 -7.28
N PRO A 845 40.02 27.12 -6.75
CA PRO A 845 40.00 27.56 -5.36
C PRO A 845 39.72 26.43 -4.35
N TYR A 846 39.25 25.27 -4.83
CA TYR A 846 38.89 24.08 -4.06
C TYR A 846 39.60 22.84 -4.60
N ASP A 847 39.64 21.77 -3.81
CA ASP A 847 40.26 20.49 -4.17
C ASP A 847 39.36 19.67 -5.10
N ILE A 848 39.96 18.76 -5.86
CA ILE A 848 39.28 17.85 -6.78
C ILE A 848 39.46 16.44 -6.25
N LYS A 849 38.37 15.68 -6.11
CA LYS A 849 38.41 14.30 -5.64
C LYS A 849 38.40 13.28 -6.77
N SER A 850 37.67 13.56 -7.85
CA SER A 850 37.50 12.63 -8.97
C SER A 850 37.37 13.41 -10.28
N ILE A 851 37.88 12.81 -11.36
CA ILE A 851 37.83 13.32 -12.72
C ILE A 851 37.43 12.22 -13.69
N ASP A 852 36.78 12.60 -14.78
CA ASP A 852 36.60 11.73 -15.93
C ASP A 852 36.68 12.52 -17.25
N ILE A 853 37.03 11.83 -18.34
CA ILE A 853 37.29 12.45 -19.64
C ILE A 853 36.28 11.93 -20.66
N SER A 854 35.70 12.85 -21.45
CA SER A 854 34.76 12.49 -22.50
C SER A 854 35.42 11.59 -23.55
N SER A 855 34.64 10.70 -24.16
CA SER A 855 35.15 9.73 -25.15
C SER A 855 35.79 10.37 -26.38
N ASP A 856 35.42 11.62 -26.70
CA ASP A 856 36.02 12.43 -27.77
C ASP A 856 37.31 13.17 -27.36
N GLY A 857 37.70 13.09 -26.08
CA GLY A 857 38.88 13.74 -25.50
C GLY A 857 38.80 15.27 -25.44
N ARG A 858 37.63 15.87 -25.63
CA ARG A 858 37.48 17.34 -25.68
C ARG A 858 37.09 17.96 -24.35
N SER A 859 36.53 17.19 -23.44
CA SER A 859 36.00 17.69 -22.17
C SER A 859 36.41 16.78 -21.01
N LEU A 860 36.56 17.38 -19.84
CA LEU A 860 36.80 16.70 -18.58
C LEU A 860 35.75 17.17 -17.58
N VAL A 861 35.16 16.23 -16.84
CA VAL A 861 34.28 16.53 -15.71
C VAL A 861 35.07 16.29 -14.44
N ALA A 862 34.89 17.15 -13.43
CA ALA A 862 35.54 16.98 -12.14
C ALA A 862 34.55 17.23 -10.99
N GLY A 863 34.66 16.41 -9.95
CA GLY A 863 33.91 16.50 -8.71
C GLY A 863 34.77 16.94 -7.54
N SER A 864 34.25 17.84 -6.71
CA SER A 864 34.93 18.36 -5.52
C SER A 864 34.20 17.96 -4.22
N PRO A 865 34.95 17.63 -3.15
CA PRO A 865 34.39 17.50 -1.81
C PRO A 865 33.68 18.78 -1.31
N SER A 866 33.93 19.94 -1.92
CA SER A 866 33.22 21.18 -1.62
C SER A 866 31.85 21.29 -2.31
N GLY A 867 31.34 20.22 -2.93
CA GLY A 867 30.04 20.18 -3.59
C GLY A 867 30.03 20.63 -5.05
N LYS A 868 31.19 21.03 -5.60
CA LYS A 868 31.28 21.54 -6.97
C LYS A 868 31.39 20.41 -8.00
N VAL A 869 30.60 20.51 -9.06
CA VAL A 869 30.75 19.72 -10.30
C VAL A 869 31.12 20.68 -11.42
N ILE A 870 32.28 20.48 -12.04
CA ILE A 870 32.77 21.35 -13.11
C ILE A 870 33.01 20.59 -14.40
N LEU A 871 32.93 21.33 -15.51
CA LEU A 871 33.32 20.91 -16.84
C LEU A 871 34.51 21.75 -17.30
N VAL A 872 35.57 21.09 -17.74
CA VAL A 872 36.78 21.70 -18.27
C VAL A 872 36.88 21.37 -19.75
N ASN A 873 37.05 22.39 -20.60
CA ASN A 873 37.34 22.20 -22.01
C ASN A 873 38.84 21.95 -22.18
N LEU A 874 39.22 20.81 -22.76
CA LEU A 874 40.62 20.40 -22.85
C LEU A 874 41.40 21.08 -23.98
N ARG A 875 40.75 21.89 -24.83
CA ARG A 875 41.42 22.66 -25.88
C ARG A 875 41.98 24.00 -25.39
N ASP A 876 41.18 24.72 -24.60
CA ASP A 876 41.50 26.06 -24.10
C ASP A 876 41.66 26.12 -22.56
N TYR A 877 41.40 25.00 -21.87
CA TYR A 877 41.41 24.88 -20.42
C TYR A 877 40.43 25.80 -19.69
N SER A 878 39.38 26.25 -20.38
CA SER A 878 38.27 26.98 -19.76
C SER A 878 37.48 26.08 -18.81
N VAL A 879 37.09 26.64 -17.66
CA VAL A 879 36.34 25.94 -16.61
C VAL A 879 34.94 26.51 -16.52
N LYS A 880 33.94 25.62 -16.52
CA LYS A 880 32.53 25.94 -16.33
C LYS A 880 31.99 25.17 -15.13
N GLU A 881 31.38 25.86 -14.18
CA GLU A 881 30.62 25.20 -13.11
C GLU A 881 29.30 24.65 -13.67
N LEU A 882 29.08 23.34 -13.53
CA LEU A 882 27.84 22.70 -13.93
C LEU A 882 26.81 22.72 -12.78
N ARG A 883 27.28 22.40 -11.55
CA ARG A 883 26.46 22.33 -10.34
C ARG A 883 27.23 22.67 -9.08
N ASP A 884 26.47 23.13 -8.09
CA ASP A 884 26.88 23.30 -6.70
C ASP A 884 25.89 22.56 -5.80
N GLU A 885 26.38 21.52 -5.14
CA GLU A 885 25.62 20.64 -4.23
C GLU A 885 25.87 20.99 -2.75
N SER A 886 26.57 22.10 -2.47
CA SER A 886 26.89 22.51 -1.09
C SER A 886 25.65 22.54 -0.19
N PRO A 887 25.72 22.02 1.06
CA PRO A 887 26.92 21.56 1.77
C PRO A 887 27.29 20.08 1.53
N ASN A 888 26.71 19.41 0.53
CA ASN A 888 27.00 18.01 0.22
C ASN A 888 28.32 17.87 -0.53
N ARG A 889 28.98 16.71 -0.41
CA ARG A 889 30.28 16.46 -1.05
C ARG A 889 30.08 15.68 -2.34
N VAL A 890 30.78 16.05 -3.41
CA VAL A 890 30.84 15.24 -4.65
C VAL A 890 32.12 14.41 -4.61
N LEU A 891 31.96 13.10 -4.62
CA LEU A 891 33.07 12.15 -4.38
C LEU A 891 33.52 11.41 -5.64
N SER A 892 32.63 11.23 -6.61
CA SER A 892 32.94 10.59 -7.89
C SER A 892 32.13 11.18 -9.04
N VAL A 893 32.68 11.15 -10.24
CA VAL A 893 32.08 11.63 -11.50
C VAL A 893 32.42 10.68 -12.64
N ALA A 894 31.49 10.48 -13.57
CA ALA A 894 31.71 9.67 -14.78
C ALA A 894 30.93 10.22 -15.97
N PHE A 895 31.54 10.19 -17.16
CA PHE A 895 30.88 10.42 -18.42
C PHE A 895 30.20 9.15 -18.92
N HIS A 896 29.01 9.30 -19.48
CA HIS A 896 28.45 8.26 -20.31
C HIS A 896 29.27 8.13 -21.61
N PRO A 897 29.55 6.90 -22.11
CA PRO A 897 30.47 6.70 -23.25
C PRO A 897 30.01 7.36 -24.56
N THR A 898 28.70 7.37 -24.84
CA THR A 898 28.15 7.89 -26.12
C THR A 898 27.17 9.07 -26.00
N ARG A 899 26.41 9.17 -24.90
CA ARG A 899 25.39 10.20 -24.68
C ARG A 899 25.98 11.42 -23.97
N GLN A 900 25.36 12.58 -24.15
CA GLN A 900 25.69 13.81 -23.42
C GLN A 900 25.16 13.79 -21.98
N LEU A 901 25.59 12.78 -21.22
CA LEU A 901 25.14 12.47 -19.86
C LEU A 901 26.36 12.28 -18.97
N ILE A 902 26.29 12.79 -17.75
CA ILE A 902 27.25 12.51 -16.68
C ILE A 902 26.51 11.92 -15.47
N ALA A 903 27.19 11.04 -14.74
CA ALA A 903 26.79 10.60 -13.42
C ALA A 903 27.74 11.21 -12.39
N TYR A 904 27.22 11.60 -11.23
CA TYR A 904 28.08 11.97 -10.10
C TYR A 904 27.50 11.48 -8.77
N GLY A 905 28.38 11.00 -7.91
CA GLY A 905 28.05 10.49 -6.58
C GLY A 905 28.16 11.58 -5.51
N VAL A 906 27.11 11.74 -4.72
CA VAL A 906 27.01 12.76 -3.66
C VAL A 906 26.95 12.11 -2.29
N GLU A 907 27.61 12.71 -1.29
CA GLU A 907 27.44 12.43 0.13
C GLU A 907 26.69 13.59 0.81
N ALA A 908 25.46 13.33 1.23
CA ALA A 908 24.68 14.26 2.03
C ALA A 908 25.12 14.18 3.50
N VAL A 909 26.06 15.04 3.89
CA VAL A 909 26.77 14.96 5.19
C VAL A 909 25.81 15.02 6.39
N ALA A 910 24.80 15.89 6.33
CA ALA A 910 23.83 16.06 7.41
C ALA A 910 22.92 14.82 7.58
N GLU A 911 22.58 14.15 6.49
CA GLU A 911 21.66 13.01 6.48
C GLU A 911 22.37 11.65 6.53
N ARG A 912 23.70 11.63 6.34
CA ARG A 912 24.50 10.41 6.15
C ARG A 912 23.94 9.50 5.06
N LYS A 913 23.55 10.08 3.91
CA LYS A 913 23.03 9.34 2.74
C LYS A 913 23.89 9.58 1.51
N GLY A 914 23.88 8.61 0.59
CA GLY A 914 24.49 8.73 -0.72
C GLY A 914 23.44 8.76 -1.81
N THR A 915 23.57 9.69 -2.77
CA THR A 915 22.71 9.74 -3.97
C THR A 915 23.54 9.89 -5.24
N VAL A 916 23.21 9.11 -6.27
CA VAL A 916 23.80 9.25 -7.61
C VAL A 916 22.92 10.17 -8.41
N LYS A 917 23.49 11.20 -9.03
CA LYS A 917 22.75 12.15 -9.86
C LYS A 917 23.15 12.00 -11.32
N LEU A 918 22.14 11.88 -12.19
CA LEU A 918 22.30 11.85 -13.64
C LEU A 918 22.04 13.24 -14.20
N PHE A 919 23.05 13.83 -14.82
CA PHE A 919 23.00 15.19 -15.35
C PHE A 919 23.21 15.21 -16.85
N ASN A 920 22.28 15.85 -17.54
CA ASN A 920 22.26 15.97 -18.98
C ASN A 920 22.93 17.26 -19.42
N LEU A 921 24.00 17.12 -20.19
CA LEU A 921 24.82 18.25 -20.64
C LEU A 921 24.13 19.08 -21.75
N ALA A 922 23.21 18.49 -22.50
CA ALA A 922 22.46 19.20 -23.53
C ALA A 922 21.39 20.11 -22.91
N SER A 923 20.63 19.59 -21.95
CA SER A 923 19.57 20.34 -21.26
C SER A 923 20.08 21.17 -20.07
N MET A 924 21.31 20.90 -19.60
CA MET A 924 21.91 21.48 -18.40
C MET A 924 21.06 21.25 -17.14
N LYS A 925 20.41 20.09 -17.04
CA LYS A 925 19.51 19.70 -15.92
C LYS A 925 19.87 18.33 -15.36
N ILE A 926 19.43 18.09 -14.12
CA ILE A 926 19.44 16.76 -13.52
C ILE A 926 18.23 16.02 -14.10
N ASP A 927 18.48 14.92 -14.82
CA ASP A 927 17.43 14.09 -15.41
C ASP A 927 16.82 13.16 -14.34
N ARG A 928 17.66 12.63 -13.44
CA ARG A 928 17.27 11.70 -12.37
C ARG A 928 18.19 11.78 -11.16
N GLU A 929 17.65 11.42 -10.00
CA GLU A 929 18.38 11.19 -8.76
C GLU A 929 18.09 9.76 -8.29
N LEU A 930 19.16 8.97 -8.13
CA LEU A 930 19.11 7.55 -7.78
C LEU A 930 19.56 7.41 -6.32
N GLY A 931 18.60 7.11 -5.45
CA GLY A 931 18.83 6.85 -4.03
C GLY A 931 18.98 5.35 -3.73
N GLY A 932 19.31 5.05 -2.47
CA GLY A 932 19.38 3.68 -1.96
C GLY A 932 20.57 3.44 -1.04
N HIS A 933 21.69 4.13 -1.30
CA HIS A 933 22.87 4.07 -0.45
C HIS A 933 22.68 4.78 0.89
N ARG A 934 23.07 4.11 1.97
CA ARG A 934 22.98 4.60 3.36
C ARG A 934 24.25 5.29 3.85
N ALA A 935 25.15 5.62 2.94
CA ALA A 935 26.38 6.36 3.18
C ALA A 935 26.86 6.97 1.85
N GLY A 936 27.89 7.84 1.89
CA GLY A 936 28.44 8.48 0.71
C GLY A 936 28.85 7.50 -0.39
N ILE A 937 28.69 7.92 -1.64
CA ILE A 937 29.09 7.13 -2.81
C ILE A 937 30.56 7.37 -3.08
N SER A 938 31.37 6.32 -2.92
CA SER A 938 32.82 6.41 -3.15
C SER A 938 33.17 6.49 -4.62
N ASP A 939 32.39 5.79 -5.46
CA ASP A 939 32.63 5.72 -6.90
C ASP A 939 31.36 5.48 -7.74
N VAL A 940 31.35 5.97 -8.98
CA VAL A 940 30.30 5.76 -10.00
C VAL A 940 30.93 5.47 -11.35
N GLU A 941 30.39 4.51 -12.09
CA GLU A 941 30.95 4.15 -13.40
C GLU A 941 29.85 3.67 -14.37
N PHE A 942 29.96 4.09 -15.64
CA PHE A 942 29.15 3.54 -16.72
C PHE A 942 29.83 2.32 -17.33
N SER A 943 29.04 1.34 -17.73
CA SER A 943 29.55 0.22 -18.51
C SER A 943 30.04 0.68 -19.90
N PRO A 944 31.04 0.02 -20.51
CA PRO A 944 31.58 0.42 -21.82
C PRO A 944 30.54 0.50 -22.95
N ASP A 945 29.51 -0.34 -22.91
CA ASP A 945 28.36 -0.32 -23.84
C ASP A 945 27.34 0.79 -23.52
N GLY A 946 27.45 1.46 -22.38
CA GLY A 946 26.57 2.54 -21.91
C GLY A 946 25.20 2.09 -21.43
N LEU A 947 24.97 0.78 -21.30
CA LEU A 947 23.66 0.24 -20.89
C LEU A 947 23.47 0.24 -19.38
N LEU A 948 24.55 0.12 -18.61
CA LEU A 948 24.54 -0.02 -17.16
C LEU A 948 25.27 1.15 -16.50
N LEU A 949 24.82 1.48 -15.29
CA LEU A 949 25.48 2.39 -14.36
C LEU A 949 25.66 1.64 -13.05
N ALA A 950 26.86 1.67 -12.48
CA ALA A 950 27.13 1.12 -11.15
C ALA A 950 27.56 2.22 -10.18
N SER A 951 27.24 2.04 -8.90
CA SER A 951 27.75 2.87 -7.82
C SER A 951 28.24 2.04 -6.64
N ALA A 952 29.31 2.53 -6.02
CA ALA A 952 29.92 1.98 -4.83
C ALA A 952 29.58 2.83 -3.61
N GLY A 953 29.02 2.21 -2.58
CA GLY A 953 28.68 2.89 -1.34
C GLY A 953 29.65 2.56 -0.21
N LEU A 954 29.91 3.57 0.62
CA LEU A 954 30.54 3.39 1.94
C LEU A 954 29.63 2.62 2.92
N ASP A 955 28.42 2.26 2.50
CA ASP A 955 27.49 1.36 3.21
C ASP A 955 27.73 -0.12 2.88
N ARG A 956 28.85 -0.43 2.20
CA ARG A 956 29.30 -1.78 1.81
C ARG A 956 28.48 -2.40 0.67
N LYS A 957 27.59 -1.62 0.07
CA LYS A 957 26.75 -2.09 -1.04
C LYS A 957 27.27 -1.58 -2.37
N LEU A 958 26.96 -2.35 -3.40
CA LEU A 958 26.96 -1.91 -4.79
C LEU A 958 25.52 -1.83 -5.27
N GLN A 959 25.23 -0.84 -6.10
CA GLN A 959 23.97 -0.76 -6.81
C GLN A 959 24.25 -0.62 -8.31
N MET A 960 23.44 -1.28 -9.12
CA MET A 960 23.56 -1.24 -10.58
C MET A 960 22.18 -1.00 -11.22
N TRP A 961 22.12 -0.03 -12.12
CA TRP A 961 20.92 0.37 -12.85
C TRP A 961 21.07 0.17 -14.34
N VAL A 962 19.94 -0.03 -15.03
CA VAL A 962 19.86 0.11 -16.48
C VAL A 962 19.62 1.58 -16.81
N VAL A 963 20.50 2.20 -17.59
CA VAL A 963 20.48 3.65 -17.85
C VAL A 963 19.16 4.10 -18.50
N ASP A 964 18.57 3.29 -19.38
CA ASP A 964 17.29 3.58 -20.05
C ASP A 964 16.04 3.29 -19.20
N ARG A 965 16.21 2.61 -18.05
CA ARG A 965 15.12 2.19 -17.17
C ARG A 965 15.51 2.40 -15.71
N VAL A 966 16.06 3.57 -15.41
CA VAL A 966 16.50 3.95 -14.06
C VAL A 966 15.36 4.06 -13.04
N ASP A 967 14.10 4.05 -13.50
CA ASP A 967 12.92 3.98 -12.64
C ASP A 967 12.64 2.53 -12.15
N ASP A 968 13.26 1.51 -12.76
CA ASP A 968 13.27 0.14 -12.23
C ASP A 968 14.19 0.07 -10.99
N LEU A 969 13.91 -0.87 -10.08
CA LEU A 969 14.76 -1.09 -8.91
C LEU A 969 16.22 -1.42 -9.32
N PRO A 970 17.24 -0.99 -8.56
CA PRO A 970 18.61 -1.40 -8.82
C PRO A 970 18.82 -2.88 -8.49
N VAL A 971 19.80 -3.47 -9.17
CA VAL A 971 20.43 -4.71 -8.70
C VAL A 971 21.33 -4.36 -7.51
N GLU A 972 21.00 -4.86 -6.32
CA GLU A 972 21.83 -4.67 -5.12
C GLU A 972 22.80 -5.83 -4.92
N MET A 973 24.05 -5.52 -4.60
CA MET A 973 25.09 -6.50 -4.26
C MET A 973 25.66 -6.16 -2.88
N ASP A 974 25.37 -6.99 -1.88
CA ASP A 974 25.47 -6.64 -0.45
C ASP A 974 26.39 -7.55 0.38
N ASN A 975 27.10 -8.49 -0.24
CA ASN A 975 28.00 -9.40 0.47
C ASN A 975 29.47 -8.92 0.51
N ASN A 976 29.74 -7.65 0.14
CA ASN A 976 31.10 -7.10 0.12
C ASN A 976 31.66 -6.93 1.54
N ASN A 977 32.95 -7.18 1.70
CA ASN A 977 33.61 -7.01 2.99
C ASN A 977 34.07 -5.56 3.22
N GLY A 978 33.33 -4.82 4.05
CA GLY A 978 33.63 -3.43 4.39
C GLY A 978 33.32 -2.44 3.26
N TYR A 979 33.95 -1.27 3.29
CA TYR A 979 33.67 -0.20 2.33
C TYR A 979 34.16 -0.59 0.95
N VAL A 980 33.36 -0.30 -0.06
CA VAL A 980 33.80 -0.32 -1.45
C VAL A 980 34.42 1.04 -1.75
N TRP A 981 35.56 1.06 -2.45
CA TRP A 981 36.28 2.30 -2.75
C TRP A 981 36.23 2.68 -4.22
N ASP A 982 36.36 1.71 -5.13
CA ASP A 982 36.52 1.93 -6.57
C ASP A 982 35.88 0.81 -7.38
N LEU A 983 35.37 1.14 -8.57
CA LEU A 983 34.71 0.23 -9.51
C LEU A 983 35.40 0.21 -10.87
N ALA A 984 35.29 -0.94 -11.54
CA ALA A 984 35.71 -1.07 -12.93
C ALA A 984 34.87 -2.13 -13.66
N PHE A 985 34.25 -1.76 -14.78
CA PHE A 985 33.66 -2.71 -15.71
C PHE A 985 34.72 -3.38 -16.59
N SER A 986 34.52 -4.67 -16.88
CA SER A 986 35.22 -5.35 -17.98
C SER A 986 34.80 -4.76 -19.33
N LYS A 987 35.67 -4.83 -20.35
CA LYS A 987 35.40 -4.28 -21.69
C LYS A 987 34.07 -4.69 -22.31
N GLU A 988 33.70 -5.96 -22.17
CA GLU A 988 32.45 -6.50 -22.74
C GLU A 988 31.24 -6.28 -21.81
N SER A 989 31.38 -5.42 -20.80
CA SER A 989 30.38 -5.13 -19.77
C SER A 989 29.90 -6.33 -18.95
N ASN A 990 30.45 -7.53 -19.12
CA ASN A 990 29.99 -8.80 -18.54
C ASN A 990 30.35 -9.00 -17.06
N TYR A 991 31.31 -8.22 -16.55
CA TYR A 991 31.75 -8.25 -15.16
C TYR A 991 31.93 -6.82 -14.63
N LEU A 992 31.52 -6.63 -13.37
CA LEU A 992 31.79 -5.47 -12.55
C LEU A 992 32.77 -5.89 -11.44
N ILE A 993 33.90 -5.22 -11.34
CA ILE A 993 34.95 -5.54 -10.38
C ILE A 993 35.01 -4.40 -9.37
N ALA A 994 35.04 -4.74 -8.08
CA ALA A 994 34.96 -3.78 -6.99
C ALA A 994 36.12 -3.97 -6.03
N SER A 995 36.78 -2.87 -5.67
CA SER A 995 37.82 -2.86 -4.63
C SER A 995 37.23 -2.56 -3.26
N CYS A 996 37.54 -3.40 -2.28
CA CYS A 996 36.94 -3.36 -0.95
C CYS A 996 37.99 -3.19 0.16
N ASN A 997 37.52 -3.12 1.41
CA ASN A 997 38.39 -3.26 2.57
C ASN A 997 38.95 -4.69 2.69
N ASP A 998 39.85 -4.87 3.66
CA ASP A 998 40.43 -6.16 4.06
C ASP A 998 41.15 -6.92 2.93
N GLY A 999 41.74 -6.18 1.99
CA GLY A 999 42.51 -6.71 0.87
C GLY A 999 41.66 -7.52 -0.11
N GLU A 1000 40.38 -7.21 -0.24
CA GLU A 1000 39.43 -8.01 -1.00
C GLU A 1000 39.00 -7.29 -2.29
N ILE A 1001 38.99 -8.04 -3.40
CA ILE A 1001 38.40 -7.63 -4.69
C ILE A 1001 37.20 -8.52 -4.97
N ARG A 1002 36.06 -7.92 -5.26
CA ARG A 1002 34.82 -8.63 -5.57
C ARG A 1002 34.54 -8.58 -7.07
N ILE A 1003 34.12 -9.70 -7.65
CA ILE A 1003 33.87 -9.84 -9.09
C ILE A 1003 32.42 -10.23 -9.30
N TRP A 1004 31.66 -9.38 -9.95
CA TRP A 1004 30.22 -9.54 -10.12
C TRP A 1004 29.87 -9.73 -11.58
N PRO A 1005 29.36 -10.91 -11.99
CA PRO A 1005 28.77 -11.06 -13.31
C PRO A 1005 27.56 -10.15 -13.48
N THR A 1006 27.50 -9.40 -14.57
CA THR A 1006 26.45 -8.41 -14.86
C THR A 1006 25.40 -8.92 -15.84
N ASP A 1007 25.53 -10.17 -16.29
CA ASP A 1007 24.54 -10.88 -17.09
C ASP A 1007 23.99 -12.06 -16.27
N PRO A 1008 22.67 -12.15 -16.06
CA PRO A 1008 22.09 -13.25 -15.27
C PRO A 1008 22.37 -14.62 -15.88
N LYS A 1009 22.60 -14.71 -17.20
CA LYS A 1009 22.98 -15.96 -17.84
C LYS A 1009 24.30 -16.50 -17.29
N ILE A 1010 25.28 -15.63 -17.07
CA ILE A 1010 26.59 -16.03 -16.53
C ILE A 1010 26.43 -16.58 -15.11
N LEU A 1011 25.51 -16.02 -14.31
CA LEU A 1011 25.19 -16.52 -12.98
C LEU A 1011 24.48 -17.87 -13.04
N ALA A 1012 23.45 -17.98 -13.89
CA ALA A 1012 22.70 -19.21 -14.09
C ALA A 1012 23.59 -20.39 -14.54
N ASP A 1013 24.51 -20.14 -15.49
CA ASP A 1013 25.46 -21.13 -16.01
C ASP A 1013 26.42 -21.65 -14.92
N GLN A 1014 26.66 -20.87 -13.85
CA GLN A 1014 27.47 -21.30 -12.71
C GLN A 1014 26.71 -22.17 -11.69
N ILE A 1015 25.38 -22.14 -11.68
CA ILE A 1015 24.56 -22.84 -10.67
C ILE A 1015 24.43 -24.33 -11.01
N CYS A 1016 24.03 -24.69 -12.24
CA CYS A 1016 23.79 -26.11 -12.58
C CYS A 1016 24.96 -27.03 -12.21
N PRO A 1017 26.24 -26.72 -12.52
CA PRO A 1017 27.37 -27.60 -12.18
C PRO A 1017 27.60 -27.80 -10.67
N LYS A 1018 26.99 -26.99 -9.81
CA LYS A 1018 27.15 -27.00 -8.35
C LYS A 1018 25.97 -27.64 -7.62
N LEU A 1019 24.94 -28.07 -8.34
CA LEU A 1019 23.79 -28.75 -7.78
C LEU A 1019 24.05 -30.26 -7.68
N ASP A 1020 23.60 -30.86 -6.58
CA ASP A 1020 23.70 -32.31 -6.35
C ASP A 1020 22.45 -33.08 -6.82
N ARG A 1021 21.30 -32.39 -6.89
CA ARG A 1021 19.98 -32.94 -7.24
C ARG A 1021 19.07 -31.87 -7.84
N ASN A 1022 18.05 -32.32 -8.60
CA ASN A 1022 16.90 -31.48 -8.99
C ASN A 1022 15.84 -31.39 -7.88
N MET A 1023 14.83 -30.53 -8.07
CA MET A 1023 13.62 -30.55 -7.24
C MET A 1023 12.88 -31.87 -7.38
N THR A 1024 12.33 -32.36 -6.28
CA THR A 1024 11.34 -33.45 -6.28
C THR A 1024 9.98 -32.95 -6.78
N ALA A 1025 9.08 -33.87 -7.13
CA ALA A 1025 7.73 -33.50 -7.55
C ALA A 1025 6.92 -32.81 -6.42
N GLU A 1026 7.17 -33.17 -5.17
CA GLU A 1026 6.56 -32.54 -4.00
C GLU A 1026 7.07 -31.10 -3.82
N GLU A 1027 8.39 -30.89 -3.88
CA GLU A 1027 8.99 -29.55 -3.84
C GLU A 1027 8.48 -28.69 -5.01
N TRP A 1028 8.38 -29.24 -6.22
CA TRP A 1028 7.82 -28.52 -7.37
C TRP A 1028 6.39 -28.02 -7.09
N ASN A 1029 5.53 -28.88 -6.57
CA ASN A 1029 4.15 -28.52 -6.24
C ASN A 1029 4.06 -27.43 -5.16
N ILE A 1030 5.00 -27.41 -4.21
CA ILE A 1030 5.05 -26.41 -3.13
C ILE A 1030 5.57 -25.06 -3.64
N TYR A 1031 6.66 -25.07 -4.41
CA TYR A 1031 7.38 -23.84 -4.77
C TYR A 1031 6.91 -23.23 -6.09
N VAL A 1032 6.63 -24.06 -7.10
CA VAL A 1032 6.20 -23.65 -8.44
C VAL A 1032 4.67 -23.66 -8.54
N GLY A 1033 4.04 -24.77 -8.15
CA GLY A 1033 2.58 -24.93 -8.14
C GLY A 1033 2.11 -26.19 -8.84
N SER A 1034 1.03 -26.79 -8.33
CA SER A 1034 0.48 -28.06 -8.83
C SER A 1034 -0.18 -27.99 -10.20
N SER A 1035 -0.51 -26.78 -10.68
CA SER A 1035 -1.07 -26.56 -12.01
C SER A 1035 -0.03 -26.52 -13.13
N ILE A 1036 1.26 -26.45 -12.79
CA ILE A 1036 2.36 -26.36 -13.77
C ILE A 1036 3.01 -27.75 -13.90
N PRO A 1037 3.12 -28.32 -15.11
CA PRO A 1037 3.77 -29.61 -15.32
C PRO A 1037 5.20 -29.61 -14.77
N TYR A 1038 5.56 -30.68 -14.07
CA TYR A 1038 6.91 -30.89 -13.56
C TYR A 1038 7.93 -30.94 -14.70
N GLU A 1039 8.99 -30.15 -14.61
CA GLU A 1039 10.15 -30.23 -15.49
C GLU A 1039 11.46 -30.24 -14.67
N GLN A 1040 12.49 -30.91 -15.20
CA GLN A 1040 13.81 -30.89 -14.59
C GLN A 1040 14.49 -29.55 -14.86
N THR A 1041 14.85 -28.84 -13.79
CA THR A 1041 15.54 -27.54 -13.86
C THR A 1041 16.93 -27.67 -14.51
N CYS A 1042 17.76 -28.62 -14.05
CA CYS A 1042 19.03 -28.97 -14.70
C CYS A 1042 18.93 -30.36 -15.34
N LYS A 1043 18.88 -30.42 -16.67
CA LYS A 1043 18.81 -31.69 -17.43
C LYS A 1043 20.02 -32.61 -17.25
N THR A 1044 21.14 -32.08 -16.77
CA THR A 1044 22.40 -32.81 -16.59
C THR A 1044 22.48 -33.58 -15.26
N ILE A 1045 21.51 -33.42 -14.36
CA ILE A 1045 21.54 -33.99 -13.01
C ILE A 1045 20.33 -34.92 -12.82
N PRO A 1046 20.52 -36.15 -12.30
CA PRO A 1046 19.40 -37.05 -12.03
C PRO A 1046 18.49 -36.51 -10.92
N VAL A 1047 17.19 -36.80 -11.01
CA VAL A 1047 16.24 -36.64 -9.90
C VAL A 1047 16.54 -37.75 -8.90
N LYS A 1048 16.88 -37.40 -7.66
CA LYS A 1048 17.15 -38.34 -6.59
C LYS A 1048 15.98 -38.44 -5.63
#